data_AF-A0AB37RMP7-F1
#
_entry.id   AF-A0AB37RMP7-F1
#
_cell.length_a   1.000
_cell.length_b   1.000
_cell.length_c   1.000
_cell.angle_alpha   90.00
_cell.angle_beta   90.00
_cell.angle_gamma   90.00
#
_symmetry.space_group_name_H-M   'P 1'
#
loop_
_entity.id
_entity.type
_entity.pdbx_description
1 polymer ?
#
loop_
_entity_poly.entity_id
_entity_poly.type
_entity_poly.pdbx_seq_one_letter_code
_entity_poly.pdbx_strand_id
1 'polypeptide(L)'
;MAESNATQVILTDDGLKIINAQNTADSAASQAGKADSAALIAQSMANDAKEAADSTYAYANSEIAVQSTATAKAQSTADNAFSQAQAVGSQASAEINNNSTATAKAQSAADNAFSQATIAIDTGKVTSQAVTDLKDGSKLTIADLENGLATKVANSEYASYKTQTASQIAQKVDNGDFSTYKTQTADLIASKVATKDFSAYQATTAKAISSKVESSDFNTYKTQTADLIDDKVSSSEYTSDKTQTASEIADRVSNSAFSTYQTQTASQIASKVDNGDFSTYKTQTADLIASKLATKDFSAYQATTAKSIESKVESSDFNTYKTQTADTISQTVTNAISNISIGGVNLLRNSDFNPIRAPWAYSTSHVTMEGNTENPVDVPANNKTILIRSKFDLAGNGSYDSQKGLTYSAPFVKAGTTYTFSAFVRGSTSETTSKWVAESNGTRFYFDIKPGEWQRVSGQITFQTDKRTLYIYQATAGTPKLLCISSPKLETGTMATDWSPAPEDLATQSQITQLSGDINLRVTKDDLIDQINLQAGKTLISSSGQLTLAADTIYFDTKKPVIIPSANITGTLTGKTINASTINGTTFHGGDMISNSNNTAGYYPMTITPDGAYNSTYFDSKVALRASVQSGAILYDYRSMLPNDNGKYIYSNTLINGQGVTIESGHTDTKDSTFNAKRTGRSYISLTPSGGLMLSGPNSNIDFAGMYMNPYGNIVGKSSSAYWQVSKAGNSNSGGGVTARFGIDTGDKGTINFYRPLFVDEIGGFTSSNGHALFIHGDDNGTSGSTGQMIFRKDGRSAQVVSASIYNRTYSGGSNVTVTSYGTLGRITSASKYKLDITKETSISPANKLLSIDMSSWIDKSSAEQLSDSKTNGTDLSEPEMNVFRHYGLIAEDLIKAGLDEFVIKGDNGQAEGIEYDRLWTVLI
;
A
#
# COMPACT_ATOMS: atom_id res chain seq x y z
N MET A 1 -70.06 -26.12 111.83
CA MET A 1 -69.14 -25.90 112.96
C MET A 1 -67.72 -26.15 112.48
N ALA A 2 -66.78 -25.35 113.00
CA ALA A 2 -65.33 -25.29 112.73
C ALA A 2 -64.90 -24.37 111.56
N GLU A 3 -64.74 -23.09 111.93
CA GLU A 3 -63.78 -22.16 111.34
C GLU A 3 -62.35 -22.71 111.46
N SER A 4 -61.51 -22.45 110.45
CA SER A 4 -60.05 -22.54 110.57
C SER A 4 -59.45 -21.28 109.97
N ASN A 5 -58.88 -20.46 110.84
CA ASN A 5 -58.27 -19.16 110.61
C ASN A 5 -57.30 -19.10 109.44
N ALA A 6 -57.34 -17.96 108.73
CA ALA A 6 -56.33 -17.56 107.75
C ALA A 6 -54.96 -17.43 108.42
N THR A 7 -54.01 -18.28 108.02
CA THR A 7 -52.60 -18.12 108.36
C THR A 7 -52.07 -16.92 107.56
N GLN A 8 -52.09 -15.75 108.20
CA GLN A 8 -51.18 -14.65 107.86
C GLN A 8 -49.77 -15.23 107.85
N VAL A 9 -49.18 -15.41 106.66
CA VAL A 9 -47.75 -15.69 106.53
C VAL A 9 -47.05 -14.40 106.96
N ILE A 10 -46.73 -14.31 108.24
CA ILE A 10 -45.77 -13.34 108.76
C ILE A 10 -44.44 -13.72 108.11
N LEU A 11 -44.13 -13.08 106.98
CA LEU A 11 -42.79 -13.13 106.41
C LEU A 11 -41.86 -12.56 107.48
N THR A 12 -41.03 -13.40 108.05
CA THR A 12 -39.96 -12.96 108.95
C THR A 12 -39.06 -11.99 108.19
N ASP A 13 -38.37 -11.11 108.90
CA ASP A 13 -37.42 -10.16 108.30
C ASP A 13 -36.39 -10.87 107.40
N ASP A 14 -36.07 -12.12 107.75
CA ASP A 14 -35.23 -13.02 106.96
C ASP A 14 -35.90 -13.51 105.66
N GLY A 15 -37.21 -13.82 105.67
CA GLY A 15 -37.96 -14.19 104.47
C GLY A 15 -38.05 -13.07 103.44
N LEU A 16 -38.23 -11.82 103.89
CA LEU A 16 -38.18 -10.63 103.03
C LEU A 16 -36.78 -10.36 102.46
N LYS A 17 -35.71 -10.56 103.26
CA LYS A 17 -34.32 -10.49 102.78
C LYS A 17 -34.02 -11.54 101.71
N ILE A 18 -34.52 -12.77 101.88
CA ILE A 18 -34.33 -13.85 100.90
C ILE A 18 -35.04 -13.53 99.58
N ILE A 19 -36.28 -13.05 99.62
CA ILE A 19 -37.02 -12.67 98.39
C ILE A 19 -36.33 -11.50 97.68
N ASN A 20 -35.85 -10.49 98.41
CA ASN A 20 -35.11 -9.37 97.83
C ASN A 20 -33.76 -9.81 97.24
N ALA A 21 -33.05 -10.73 97.91
CA ALA A 21 -31.82 -11.32 97.40
C ALA A 21 -32.08 -12.14 96.13
N GLN A 22 -33.17 -12.91 96.07
CA GLN A 22 -33.56 -13.68 94.88
C GLN A 22 -33.94 -12.75 93.72
N ASN A 23 -34.77 -11.72 93.96
CA ASN A 23 -35.12 -10.73 92.93
C ASN A 23 -33.89 -9.98 92.41
N THR A 24 -32.91 -9.70 93.28
CA THR A 24 -31.63 -9.09 92.91
C THR A 24 -30.80 -10.05 92.06
N ALA A 25 -30.74 -11.33 92.44
CA ALA A 25 -30.04 -12.38 91.69
C ALA A 25 -30.69 -12.61 90.31
N ASP A 26 -32.02 -12.65 90.23
CA ASP A 26 -32.76 -12.82 88.98
C ASP A 26 -32.60 -11.59 88.07
N SER A 27 -32.58 -10.38 88.65
CA SER A 27 -32.28 -9.14 87.92
C SER A 27 -30.84 -9.10 87.43
N ALA A 28 -29.88 -9.60 88.20
CA ALA A 28 -28.48 -9.72 87.80
C ALA A 28 -28.30 -10.77 86.70
N ALA A 29 -28.98 -11.93 86.79
CA ALA A 29 -28.98 -12.95 85.76
C ALA A 29 -29.61 -12.45 84.45
N SER A 30 -30.71 -11.71 84.52
CA SER A 30 -31.33 -11.06 83.35
C SER A 30 -30.41 -10.03 82.70
N GLN A 31 -29.70 -9.21 83.51
CA GLN A 31 -28.71 -8.26 83.02
C GLN A 31 -27.49 -8.95 82.39
N ALA A 32 -27.01 -10.06 82.98
CA ALA A 32 -25.95 -10.87 82.40
C ALA A 32 -26.35 -11.45 81.03
N GLY A 33 -27.58 -11.97 80.90
CA GLY A 33 -28.10 -12.44 79.61
C GLY A 33 -28.22 -11.34 78.54
N LYS A 34 -28.56 -10.11 78.95
CA LYS A 34 -28.56 -8.93 78.06
C LYS A 34 -27.14 -8.52 77.66
N ALA A 35 -26.18 -8.60 78.58
CA ALA A 35 -24.77 -8.31 78.29
C ALA A 35 -24.18 -9.33 77.32
N ASP A 36 -24.45 -10.63 77.49
CA ASP A 36 -24.06 -11.68 76.55
C ASP A 36 -24.68 -11.46 75.17
N SER A 37 -25.98 -11.12 75.12
CA SER A 37 -26.65 -10.81 73.86
C SER A 37 -26.02 -9.60 73.16
N ALA A 38 -25.69 -8.54 73.91
CA ALA A 38 -25.01 -7.36 73.37
C ALA A 38 -23.59 -7.67 72.87
N ALA A 39 -22.84 -8.54 73.58
CA ALA A 39 -21.52 -8.99 73.17
C ALA A 39 -21.59 -9.81 71.87
N LEU A 40 -22.58 -10.70 71.73
CA LEU A 40 -22.81 -11.47 70.50
C LEU A 40 -23.20 -10.59 69.32
N ILE A 41 -24.05 -9.58 69.53
CA ILE A 41 -24.41 -8.61 68.48
C ILE A 41 -23.19 -7.79 68.07
N ALA A 42 -22.37 -7.34 69.03
CA ALA A 42 -21.13 -6.62 68.75
C ALA A 42 -20.13 -7.49 67.96
N GLN A 43 -20.00 -8.78 68.31
CA GLN A 43 -19.17 -9.72 67.56
C GLN A 43 -19.68 -9.94 66.13
N SER A 44 -21.00 -10.07 65.95
CA SER A 44 -21.61 -10.18 64.61
C SER A 44 -21.35 -8.94 63.78
N MET A 45 -21.57 -7.73 64.33
CA MET A 45 -21.30 -6.48 63.61
C MET A 45 -19.82 -6.31 63.26
N ALA A 46 -18.91 -6.76 64.13
CA ALA A 46 -17.48 -6.76 63.85
C ALA A 46 -17.12 -7.73 62.71
N ASN A 47 -17.77 -8.89 62.65
CA ASN A 47 -17.59 -9.86 61.57
C ASN A 47 -18.14 -9.30 60.24
N ASP A 48 -19.35 -8.72 60.23
CA ASP A 48 -19.94 -8.10 59.04
C ASP A 48 -19.08 -6.95 58.51
N ALA A 49 -18.55 -6.11 59.41
CA ALA A 49 -17.63 -5.03 59.05
C ALA A 49 -16.31 -5.57 58.47
N LYS A 50 -15.80 -6.67 59.02
CA LYS A 50 -14.61 -7.35 58.48
C LYS A 50 -14.89 -7.93 57.08
N GLU A 51 -16.01 -8.60 56.87
CA GLU A 51 -16.38 -9.14 55.56
C GLU A 51 -16.54 -8.04 54.50
N ALA A 52 -17.18 -6.92 54.86
CA ALA A 52 -17.29 -5.77 53.99
C ALA A 52 -15.92 -5.16 53.62
N ALA A 53 -14.99 -5.09 54.58
CA ALA A 53 -13.63 -4.63 54.34
C ALA A 53 -12.84 -5.59 53.44
N ASP A 54 -12.92 -6.90 53.69
CA ASP A 54 -12.26 -7.93 52.88
C ASP A 54 -12.80 -7.92 51.43
N SER A 55 -14.12 -7.76 51.26
CA SER A 55 -14.77 -7.64 49.94
C SER A 55 -14.31 -6.37 49.18
N THR A 56 -14.24 -5.23 49.88
CA THR A 56 -13.76 -3.96 49.31
C THR A 56 -12.29 -4.08 48.88
N TYR A 57 -11.47 -4.74 49.69
CA TYR A 57 -10.06 -4.98 49.38
C TYR A 57 -9.89 -5.91 48.17
N ALA A 58 -10.70 -6.98 48.08
CA ALA A 58 -10.70 -7.89 46.94
C ALA A 58 -11.11 -7.18 45.64
N TYR A 59 -12.13 -6.31 45.70
CA TYR A 59 -12.55 -5.50 44.56
C TYR A 59 -11.45 -4.51 44.11
N ALA A 60 -10.84 -3.79 45.06
CA ALA A 60 -9.74 -2.87 44.75
C ALA A 60 -8.54 -3.59 44.10
N ASN A 61 -8.18 -4.79 44.57
CA ASN A 61 -7.12 -5.60 43.96
C ASN A 61 -7.48 -6.08 42.55
N SER A 62 -8.74 -6.43 42.31
CA SER A 62 -9.25 -6.77 40.97
C SER A 62 -9.14 -5.58 40.03
N GLU A 63 -9.57 -4.39 40.45
CA GLU A 63 -9.48 -3.16 39.65
C GLU A 63 -8.02 -2.78 39.34
N ILE A 64 -7.10 -2.93 40.31
CA ILE A 64 -5.66 -2.72 40.09
C ILE A 64 -5.12 -3.71 39.06
N ALA A 65 -5.55 -4.97 39.08
CA ALA A 65 -5.14 -5.97 38.09
C ALA A 65 -5.67 -5.63 36.68
N VAL A 66 -6.90 -5.14 36.58
CA VAL A 66 -7.49 -4.66 35.31
C VAL A 66 -6.71 -3.45 34.78
N GLN A 67 -6.42 -2.46 35.62
CA GLN A 67 -5.65 -1.26 35.25
C GLN A 67 -4.21 -1.61 34.85
N SER A 68 -3.57 -2.55 35.55
CA SER A 68 -2.25 -3.07 35.19
C SER A 68 -2.26 -3.73 33.81
N THR A 69 -3.28 -4.55 33.52
CA THR A 69 -3.45 -5.18 32.22
C THR A 69 -3.69 -4.16 31.11
N ALA A 70 -4.50 -3.13 31.37
CA ALA A 70 -4.73 -2.03 30.43
C ALA A 70 -3.45 -1.24 30.15
N THR A 71 -2.64 -0.97 31.17
CA THR A 71 -1.34 -0.29 31.07
C THR A 71 -0.35 -1.11 30.24
N ALA A 72 -0.27 -2.43 30.48
CA ALA A 72 0.59 -3.32 29.70
C ALA A 72 0.17 -3.37 28.22
N LYS A 73 -1.14 -3.36 27.93
CA LYS A 73 -1.67 -3.32 26.55
C LYS A 73 -1.36 -1.99 25.87
N ALA A 74 -1.48 -0.87 26.59
CA ALA A 74 -1.10 0.44 26.08
C ALA A 74 0.41 0.53 25.77
N GLN A 75 1.26 0.01 26.65
CA GLN A 75 2.71 -0.06 26.43
C GLN A 75 3.05 -0.91 25.21
N SER A 76 2.47 -2.10 25.08
CA SER A 76 2.67 -2.98 23.91
C SER A 76 2.26 -2.31 22.60
N THR A 77 1.18 -1.54 22.61
CA THR A 77 0.72 -0.77 21.44
C THR A 77 1.70 0.35 21.10
N ALA A 78 2.23 1.05 22.11
CA ALA A 78 3.24 2.09 21.93
C ALA A 78 4.57 1.53 21.40
N ASP A 79 5.02 0.38 21.91
CA ASP A 79 6.22 -0.30 21.45
C ASP A 79 6.09 -0.78 19.99
N ASN A 80 4.90 -1.26 19.62
CA ASN A 80 4.60 -1.63 18.24
C ASN A 80 4.64 -0.41 17.31
N ALA A 81 3.99 0.70 17.70
CA ALA A 81 4.01 1.94 16.93
C ALA A 81 5.43 2.50 16.77
N PHE A 82 6.25 2.46 17.83
CA PHE A 82 7.65 2.86 17.78
C PHE A 82 8.49 1.98 16.86
N SER A 83 8.26 0.66 16.88
CA SER A 83 8.92 -0.29 15.98
C SER A 83 8.56 -0.04 14.52
N GLN A 84 7.28 0.24 14.22
CA GLN A 84 6.84 0.61 12.88
C GLN A 84 7.48 1.93 12.42
N ALA A 85 7.57 2.93 13.30
CA ALA A 85 8.24 4.20 12.99
C ALA A 85 9.73 4.01 12.65
N GLN A 86 10.44 3.12 13.37
CA GLN A 86 11.83 2.79 13.04
C GLN A 86 11.97 2.06 11.69
N ALA A 87 11.02 1.17 11.36
CA ALA A 87 11.02 0.49 10.07
C ALA A 87 10.84 1.48 8.91
N VAL A 88 9.91 2.44 9.06
CA VAL A 88 9.71 3.52 8.07
C VAL A 88 10.95 4.42 7.97
N GLY A 89 11.57 4.78 9.10
CA GLY A 89 12.83 5.55 9.11
C GLY A 89 13.99 4.83 8.40
N SER A 90 14.05 3.50 8.55
CA SER A 90 15.05 2.67 7.87
C SER A 90 14.79 2.59 6.36
N GLN A 91 13.53 2.46 5.94
CA GLN A 91 13.15 2.50 4.52
C GLN A 91 13.45 3.86 3.89
N ALA A 92 13.11 4.97 4.55
CA ALA A 92 13.44 6.31 4.08
C ALA A 92 14.96 6.50 3.93
N SER A 93 15.75 6.00 4.89
CA SER A 93 17.22 6.06 4.82
C SER A 93 17.77 5.24 3.64
N ALA A 94 17.20 4.06 3.36
CA ALA A 94 17.57 3.24 2.22
C ALA A 94 17.23 3.91 0.87
N GLU A 95 16.06 4.55 0.76
CA GLU A 95 15.67 5.31 -0.43
C GLU A 95 16.57 6.53 -0.65
N ILE A 96 16.94 7.24 0.42
CA ILE A 96 17.91 8.36 0.34
C ILE A 96 19.27 7.87 -0.16
N ASN A 97 19.76 6.73 0.32
CA ASN A 97 21.01 6.13 -0.17
C ASN A 97 20.93 5.69 -1.64
N ASN A 98 19.79 5.13 -2.06
CA ASN A 98 19.56 4.77 -3.46
C ASN A 98 19.57 6.01 -4.37
N ASN A 99 18.92 7.10 -3.96
CA ASN A 99 18.94 8.38 -4.69
C ASN A 99 20.33 9.01 -4.71
N SER A 100 21.07 8.97 -3.60
CA SER A 100 22.46 9.42 -3.54
C SER A 100 23.34 8.63 -4.52
N THR A 101 23.19 7.30 -4.56
CA THR A 101 23.91 6.42 -5.50
C THR A 101 23.55 6.71 -6.96
N ALA A 102 22.26 6.94 -7.26
CA ALA A 102 21.80 7.33 -8.58
C ALA A 102 22.41 8.67 -9.02
N THR A 103 22.49 9.63 -8.10
CA THR A 103 23.10 10.95 -8.32
C THR A 103 24.59 10.84 -8.58
N ALA A 104 25.32 10.03 -7.81
CA ALA A 104 26.75 9.77 -8.02
C ALA A 104 27.04 9.10 -9.37
N LYS A 105 26.18 8.16 -9.81
CA LYS A 105 26.26 7.55 -11.14
C LYS A 105 26.01 8.55 -12.26
N ALA A 106 25.01 9.42 -12.11
CA ALA A 106 24.73 10.48 -13.06
C ALA A 106 25.90 11.48 -13.18
N GLN A 107 26.50 11.86 -12.04
CA GLN A 107 27.68 12.71 -12.01
C GLN A 107 28.87 12.03 -12.71
N SER A 108 29.13 10.76 -12.41
CA SER A 108 30.22 10.00 -13.06
C SER A 108 30.05 9.91 -14.58
N ALA A 109 28.82 9.75 -15.05
CA ALA A 109 28.50 9.74 -16.48
C ALA A 109 28.72 11.12 -17.12
N ALA A 110 28.35 12.20 -16.42
CA ALA A 110 28.60 13.57 -16.87
C ALA A 110 30.10 13.90 -16.91
N ASP A 111 30.86 13.49 -15.89
CA ASP A 111 32.32 13.67 -15.82
C ASP A 111 33.02 12.88 -16.94
N ASN A 112 32.55 11.67 -17.23
CA ASN A 112 33.06 10.87 -18.36
C ASN A 112 32.78 11.58 -19.69
N ALA A 113 31.56 12.06 -19.92
CA ALA A 113 31.20 12.79 -21.13
C ALA A 113 32.03 14.07 -21.30
N PHE A 114 32.27 14.80 -20.21
CA PHE A 114 33.11 16.00 -20.20
C PHE A 114 34.58 15.69 -20.50
N SER A 115 35.11 14.60 -19.94
CA SER A 115 36.46 14.10 -20.24
C SER A 115 36.61 13.73 -21.71
N GLN A 116 35.65 12.99 -22.28
CA GLN A 116 35.63 12.65 -23.70
C GLN A 116 35.56 13.89 -24.61
N ALA A 117 34.75 14.90 -24.24
CA ALA A 117 34.69 16.17 -24.96
C ALA A 117 36.04 16.93 -24.91
N THR A 118 36.72 16.91 -23.75
CA THR A 118 38.03 17.52 -23.58
C THR A 118 39.09 16.82 -24.45
N ILE A 119 39.12 15.48 -24.44
CA ILE A 119 40.00 14.68 -25.31
C ILE A 119 39.76 14.99 -26.79
N ALA A 120 38.50 15.13 -27.20
CA ALA A 120 38.16 15.46 -28.59
C ALA A 120 38.67 16.86 -28.99
N ILE A 121 38.53 17.85 -28.09
CA ILE A 121 39.05 19.21 -28.28
C ILE A 121 40.58 19.22 -28.38
N ASP A 122 41.26 18.53 -27.46
CA ASP A 122 42.72 18.45 -27.44
C ASP A 122 43.27 17.72 -28.67
N THR A 123 42.61 16.64 -29.12
CA THR A 123 42.96 15.94 -30.37
C THR A 123 42.78 16.85 -31.59
N GLY A 124 41.72 17.65 -31.64
CA GLY A 124 41.52 18.67 -32.67
C GLY A 124 42.59 19.77 -32.64
N LYS A 125 43.05 20.16 -31.45
CA LYS A 125 44.12 21.15 -31.26
C LYS A 125 45.49 20.61 -31.68
N VAL A 126 45.83 19.36 -31.34
CA VAL A 126 47.05 18.66 -31.80
C VAL A 126 47.06 18.51 -33.32
N THR A 127 45.92 18.17 -33.92
CA THR A 127 45.80 18.07 -35.39
C THR A 127 45.99 19.44 -36.06
N SER A 128 45.49 20.51 -35.45
CA SER A 128 45.68 21.89 -35.94
C SER A 128 47.13 22.38 -35.77
N GLN A 129 47.80 21.99 -34.67
CA GLN A 129 49.21 22.29 -34.44
C GLN A 129 50.11 21.52 -35.41
N ALA A 130 49.84 20.24 -35.69
CA ALA A 130 50.56 19.46 -36.68
C ALA A 130 50.44 20.02 -38.11
N VAL A 131 49.27 20.60 -38.46
CA VAL A 131 49.06 21.32 -39.73
C VAL A 131 49.84 22.64 -39.76
N THR A 132 50.03 23.29 -38.61
CA THR A 132 50.82 24.53 -38.48
C THR A 132 52.32 24.23 -38.52
N ASP A 133 52.78 23.17 -37.86
CA ASP A 133 54.17 22.72 -37.84
C ASP A 133 54.62 22.20 -39.23
N LEU A 134 53.71 21.60 -40.00
CA LEU A 134 53.92 21.25 -41.42
C LEU A 134 54.08 22.49 -42.32
N LYS A 135 53.52 23.64 -41.93
CA LYS A 135 53.62 24.91 -42.64
C LYS A 135 54.96 25.60 -42.36
N ASP A 136 55.50 25.41 -41.17
CA ASP A 136 56.72 26.09 -40.69
C ASP A 136 58.02 25.26 -40.90
N GLY A 137 57.91 23.97 -41.28
CA GLY A 137 59.04 23.05 -41.44
C GLY A 137 59.72 22.95 -42.82
N SER A 138 59.24 23.65 -43.86
CA SER A 138 59.79 23.50 -45.22
C SER A 138 60.96 24.45 -45.51
N LYS A 139 62.17 23.90 -45.56
CA LYS A 139 63.43 24.55 -46.01
C LYS A 139 63.51 24.71 -47.54
N LEU A 140 62.57 25.43 -48.15
CA LEU A 140 62.68 25.87 -49.55
C LEU A 140 62.47 27.38 -49.63
N THR A 141 63.39 28.05 -50.33
CA THR A 141 63.45 29.51 -50.41
C THR A 141 62.22 30.09 -51.12
N ILE A 142 61.67 31.18 -50.56
CA ILE A 142 60.46 31.88 -51.02
C ILE A 142 60.50 32.21 -52.54
N ALA A 143 61.68 32.39 -53.11
CA ALA A 143 61.84 32.66 -54.55
C ALA A 143 61.45 31.48 -55.48
N ASP A 144 61.57 30.22 -55.04
CA ASP A 144 61.17 29.06 -55.85
C ASP A 144 59.66 28.80 -55.79
N LEU A 145 58.99 29.27 -54.71
CA LEU A 145 57.55 29.18 -54.56
C LEU A 145 56.81 30.27 -55.34
N GLU A 146 57.34 31.50 -55.43
CA GLU A 146 56.69 32.57 -56.19
C GLU A 146 56.63 32.25 -57.69
N ASN A 147 57.67 31.63 -58.24
CA ASN A 147 57.71 31.28 -59.66
C ASN A 147 56.86 30.04 -60.02
N GLY A 148 56.76 29.06 -59.11
CA GLY A 148 55.94 27.87 -59.33
C GLY A 148 54.43 28.09 -59.08
N LEU A 149 54.08 28.98 -58.15
CA LEU A 149 52.70 29.24 -57.76
C LEU A 149 51.97 30.15 -58.77
N ALA A 150 52.69 31.09 -59.40
CA ALA A 150 52.12 31.94 -60.44
C ALA A 150 51.68 31.14 -61.69
N THR A 151 52.35 30.04 -62.01
CA THR A 151 52.01 29.21 -63.19
C THR A 151 50.94 28.15 -62.89
N LYS A 152 50.79 27.69 -61.64
CA LYS A 152 49.75 26.70 -61.25
C LYS A 152 48.41 27.30 -60.81
N VAL A 153 48.39 28.53 -60.28
CA VAL A 153 47.14 29.17 -59.82
C VAL A 153 46.34 29.81 -60.98
N ALA A 154 46.92 29.93 -62.17
CA ALA A 154 46.25 30.47 -63.35
C ALA A 154 45.38 29.44 -64.13
N ASN A 155 45.30 28.18 -63.69
CA ASN A 155 44.50 27.17 -64.39
C ASN A 155 43.08 27.07 -63.78
N SER A 156 42.06 27.03 -64.66
CA SER A 156 40.62 27.10 -64.31
C SER A 156 40.13 26.02 -63.34
N GLU A 157 40.91 24.97 -63.12
CA GLU A 157 40.62 23.87 -62.19
C GLU A 157 40.69 24.27 -60.71
N TYR A 158 41.57 25.21 -60.32
CA TYR A 158 41.69 25.61 -58.90
C TYR A 158 40.52 26.50 -58.43
N ALA A 159 40.00 27.35 -59.31
CA ALA A 159 38.78 28.13 -59.04
C ALA A 159 37.55 27.22 -58.89
N SER A 160 37.47 26.15 -59.70
CA SER A 160 36.45 25.10 -59.56
C SER A 160 36.57 24.35 -58.23
N TYR A 161 37.79 23.98 -57.82
CA TYR A 161 38.04 23.29 -56.55
C TYR A 161 37.71 24.16 -55.33
N LYS A 162 37.97 25.47 -55.37
CA LYS A 162 37.61 26.39 -54.28
C LYS A 162 36.09 26.51 -54.13
N THR A 163 35.36 26.59 -55.25
CA THR A 163 33.89 26.62 -55.27
C THR A 163 33.30 25.27 -54.86
N GLN A 164 33.86 24.13 -55.31
CA GLN A 164 33.44 22.79 -54.90
C GLN A 164 33.71 22.53 -53.42
N THR A 165 34.87 22.95 -52.89
CA THR A 165 35.21 22.76 -51.47
C THR A 165 34.35 23.66 -50.58
N ALA A 166 34.08 24.90 -50.99
CA ALA A 166 33.13 25.77 -50.29
C ALA A 166 31.70 25.22 -50.33
N SER A 167 31.25 24.67 -51.46
CA SER A 167 29.95 23.97 -51.57
C SER A 167 29.90 22.67 -50.78
N GLN A 168 31.00 21.91 -50.69
CA GLN A 168 31.07 20.66 -49.90
C GLN A 168 31.16 20.93 -48.39
N ILE A 169 31.81 22.02 -47.97
CA ILE A 169 31.79 22.46 -46.57
C ILE A 169 30.40 23.01 -46.21
N ALA A 170 29.75 23.78 -47.08
CA ALA A 170 28.36 24.22 -46.88
C ALA A 170 27.35 23.04 -46.91
N GLN A 171 27.63 21.96 -47.65
CA GLN A 171 26.84 20.72 -47.62
C GLN A 171 27.11 19.83 -46.41
N LYS A 172 28.32 19.85 -45.82
CA LYS A 172 28.67 19.05 -44.63
C LYS A 172 28.43 19.76 -43.29
N VAL A 173 28.22 21.08 -43.33
CA VAL A 173 27.89 21.93 -42.19
C VAL A 173 26.57 22.67 -42.49
N ASP A 174 25.56 21.96 -42.97
CA ASP A 174 24.22 22.53 -43.02
C ASP A 174 23.67 22.58 -41.59
N ASN A 175 23.43 23.79 -41.09
CA ASN A 175 22.78 24.04 -39.81
C ASN A 175 21.38 23.36 -39.77
N GLY A 176 20.86 22.96 -40.93
CA GLY A 176 19.71 22.08 -41.12
C GLY A 176 19.89 20.68 -40.55
N ASP A 177 21.04 20.02 -40.68
CA ASP A 177 21.24 18.64 -40.18
C ASP A 177 21.39 18.61 -38.65
N PHE A 178 22.10 19.58 -38.07
CA PHE A 178 22.18 19.70 -36.61
C PHE A 178 20.86 20.18 -36.00
N SER A 179 20.15 21.10 -36.66
CA SER A 179 18.79 21.49 -36.25
C SER A 179 17.80 20.34 -36.42
N THR A 180 17.96 19.52 -37.46
CA THR A 180 17.19 18.29 -37.66
C THR A 180 17.51 17.27 -36.59
N TYR A 181 18.78 17.07 -36.22
CA TYR A 181 19.16 16.19 -35.12
C TYR A 181 18.65 16.70 -33.77
N LYS A 182 18.69 18.02 -33.52
CA LYS A 182 18.13 18.65 -32.32
C LYS A 182 16.60 18.53 -32.26
N THR A 183 15.93 18.70 -33.40
CA THR A 183 14.47 18.56 -33.55
C THR A 183 14.08 17.09 -33.43
N GLN A 184 14.77 16.16 -34.10
CA GLN A 184 14.58 14.71 -33.97
C GLN A 184 14.87 14.23 -32.54
N THR A 185 15.87 14.78 -31.85
CA THR A 185 16.16 14.44 -30.44
C THR A 185 15.08 15.00 -29.52
N ALA A 186 14.63 16.24 -29.73
CA ALA A 186 13.51 16.83 -29.00
C ALA A 186 12.19 16.07 -29.27
N ASP A 187 11.97 15.62 -30.51
CA ASP A 187 10.84 14.80 -30.94
C ASP A 187 10.94 13.37 -30.41
N LEU A 188 12.14 12.78 -30.29
CA LEU A 188 12.37 11.49 -29.63
C LEU A 188 12.14 11.58 -28.12
N ILE A 189 12.57 12.68 -27.49
CA ILE A 189 12.30 12.96 -26.09
C ILE A 189 10.79 13.18 -25.90
N ALA A 190 10.15 13.98 -26.74
CA ALA A 190 8.70 14.19 -26.73
C ALA A 190 7.94 12.90 -27.04
N SER A 191 8.42 12.02 -27.94
CA SER A 191 7.79 10.73 -28.23
C SER A 191 8.01 9.73 -27.10
N LYS A 192 9.12 9.81 -26.35
CA LYS A 192 9.38 8.99 -25.15
C LYS A 192 8.55 9.47 -23.95
N VAL A 193 8.41 10.78 -23.77
CA VAL A 193 7.68 11.42 -22.66
C VAL A 193 6.17 11.46 -22.92
N ALA A 194 5.73 11.64 -24.17
CA ALA A 194 4.34 11.55 -24.62
C ALA A 194 4.04 10.19 -25.28
N THR A 195 4.65 9.10 -24.79
CA THR A 195 4.20 7.76 -25.15
C THR A 195 2.80 7.54 -24.60
N LYS A 196 1.98 6.82 -25.36
CA LYS A 196 0.76 6.18 -24.85
C LYS A 196 1.05 5.42 -23.54
N ASP A 197 2.26 4.90 -23.37
CA ASP A 197 2.72 4.18 -22.19
C ASP A 197 2.86 5.08 -20.96
N PHE A 198 3.40 6.30 -21.06
CA PHE A 198 3.47 7.23 -19.91
C PHE A 198 2.08 7.79 -19.55
N SER A 199 1.27 8.17 -20.54
CA SER A 199 -0.13 8.57 -20.30
C SER A 199 -0.98 7.41 -19.78
N ALA A 200 -0.72 6.17 -20.23
CA ALA A 200 -1.35 4.98 -19.70
C ALA A 200 -0.84 4.64 -18.30
N TYR A 201 0.43 4.92 -17.99
CA TYR A 201 0.97 4.76 -16.64
C TYR A 201 0.32 5.77 -15.68
N GLN A 202 0.16 7.03 -16.09
CA GLN A 202 -0.63 8.02 -15.34
C GLN A 202 -2.07 7.57 -15.15
N ALA A 203 -2.73 7.10 -16.22
CA ALA A 203 -4.11 6.63 -16.15
C ALA A 203 -4.26 5.35 -15.31
N THR A 204 -3.29 4.43 -15.38
CA THR A 204 -3.24 3.19 -14.59
C THR A 204 -2.95 3.50 -13.13
N THR A 205 -2.06 4.45 -12.86
CA THR A 205 -1.79 4.94 -11.50
C THR A 205 -3.02 5.62 -10.92
N ALA A 206 -3.69 6.50 -11.68
CA ALA A 206 -4.94 7.13 -11.28
C ALA A 206 -6.06 6.10 -11.05
N LYS A 207 -6.15 5.06 -11.89
CA LYS A 207 -7.13 3.97 -11.76
C LYS A 207 -6.80 3.02 -10.61
N ALA A 208 -5.53 2.75 -10.35
CA ALA A 208 -5.07 1.96 -9.20
C ALA A 208 -5.36 2.70 -7.89
N ILE A 209 -5.08 4.01 -7.86
CA ILE A 209 -5.46 4.90 -6.74
C ILE A 209 -6.98 4.88 -6.57
N SER A 210 -7.75 5.12 -7.63
CA SER A 210 -9.22 5.08 -7.57
C SER A 210 -9.75 3.71 -7.13
N SER A 211 -9.18 2.60 -7.59
CA SER A 211 -9.59 1.25 -7.17
C SER A 211 -9.26 0.94 -5.70
N LYS A 212 -8.18 1.52 -5.16
CA LYS A 212 -7.84 1.40 -3.74
C LYS A 212 -8.73 2.30 -2.87
N VAL A 213 -9.18 3.44 -3.41
CA VAL A 213 -10.12 4.35 -2.73
C VAL A 213 -11.57 3.84 -2.82
N GLU A 214 -11.90 3.06 -3.83
CA GLU A 214 -13.25 2.48 -4.04
C GLU A 214 -13.33 1.00 -3.64
N SER A 215 -12.26 0.40 -3.09
CA SER A 215 -12.30 -1.02 -2.69
C SER A 215 -13.30 -1.21 -1.54
N SER A 216 -13.93 -2.40 -1.49
CA SER A 216 -14.77 -2.78 -0.36
C SER A 216 -14.02 -2.65 0.95
N ASP A 217 -12.74 -2.99 0.98
CA ASP A 217 -11.92 -2.96 2.19
C ASP A 217 -11.65 -1.53 2.66
N PHE A 218 -11.35 -0.60 1.75
CA PHE A 218 -11.16 0.80 2.10
C PHE A 218 -12.48 1.47 2.50
N ASN A 219 -13.57 1.15 1.81
CA ASN A 219 -14.90 1.63 2.18
C ASN A 219 -15.36 1.05 3.53
N THR A 220 -15.06 -0.22 3.82
CA THR A 220 -15.27 -0.82 5.14
C THR A 220 -14.40 -0.15 6.19
N TYR A 221 -13.12 0.13 5.91
CA TYR A 221 -12.24 0.83 6.84
C TYR A 221 -12.73 2.27 7.11
N LYS A 222 -13.20 2.96 6.07
CA LYS A 222 -13.80 4.30 6.14
C LYS A 222 -15.08 4.28 6.99
N THR A 223 -15.96 3.32 6.78
CA THR A 223 -17.18 3.14 7.58
C THR A 223 -16.85 2.75 9.01
N GLN A 224 -15.98 1.78 9.26
CA GLN A 224 -15.53 1.40 10.61
C GLN A 224 -14.85 2.55 11.35
N THR A 225 -14.08 3.37 10.65
CA THR A 225 -13.47 4.58 11.24
C THR A 225 -14.55 5.62 11.56
N ALA A 226 -15.53 5.81 10.69
CA ALA A 226 -16.67 6.69 10.96
C ALA A 226 -17.50 6.19 12.15
N ASP A 227 -17.77 4.89 12.22
CA ASP A 227 -18.52 4.25 13.32
C ASP A 227 -17.73 4.30 14.64
N LEU A 228 -16.41 4.10 14.63
CA LEU A 228 -15.57 4.26 15.82
C LEU A 228 -15.50 5.72 16.29
N ILE A 229 -15.48 6.68 15.36
CA ILE A 229 -15.57 8.10 15.69
C ILE A 229 -16.94 8.40 16.27
N ASP A 230 -18.01 7.88 15.67
CA ASP A 230 -19.39 8.11 16.14
C ASP A 230 -19.63 7.45 17.49
N ASP A 231 -19.09 6.26 17.76
CA ASP A 231 -19.15 5.58 19.06
C ASP A 231 -18.34 6.34 20.12
N LYS A 232 -17.18 6.89 19.76
CA LYS A 232 -16.41 7.75 20.67
C LYS A 232 -17.09 9.08 20.96
N VAL A 233 -17.67 9.71 19.94
CA VAL A 233 -18.31 11.03 20.04
C VAL A 233 -19.74 10.93 20.60
N SER A 234 -20.39 9.78 20.47
CA SER A 234 -21.72 9.50 21.02
C SER A 234 -21.67 8.76 22.36
N SER A 235 -20.47 8.40 22.84
CA SER A 235 -20.30 7.81 24.17
C SER A 235 -20.88 8.73 25.25
N SER A 236 -21.51 8.13 26.26
CA SER A 236 -22.02 8.87 27.42
C SER A 236 -20.91 9.63 28.15
N GLU A 237 -19.68 9.10 28.11
CA GLU A 237 -18.47 9.76 28.64
C GLU A 237 -18.13 11.04 27.88
N TYR A 238 -18.02 11.03 26.55
CA TYR A 238 -17.75 12.25 25.77
C TYR A 238 -18.88 13.28 25.88
N THR A 239 -20.14 12.83 25.94
CA THR A 239 -21.29 13.71 26.17
C THR A 239 -21.23 14.35 27.55
N SER A 240 -20.79 13.61 28.56
CA SER A 240 -20.54 14.11 29.91
C SER A 240 -19.39 15.12 29.91
N ASP A 241 -18.25 14.81 29.30
CA ASP A 241 -17.10 15.71 29.20
C ASP A 241 -17.43 17.02 28.47
N LYS A 242 -18.20 16.94 27.38
CA LYS A 242 -18.69 18.12 26.66
C LYS A 242 -19.62 18.96 27.52
N THR A 243 -20.50 18.33 28.30
CA THR A 243 -21.42 19.01 29.21
C THR A 243 -20.66 19.65 30.36
N GLN A 244 -19.69 18.93 30.96
CA GLN A 244 -18.83 19.43 32.01
C GLN A 244 -17.95 20.59 31.54
N THR A 245 -17.32 20.46 30.37
CA THR A 245 -16.52 21.55 29.76
C THR A 245 -17.38 22.77 29.47
N ALA A 246 -18.61 22.58 28.98
CA ALA A 246 -19.55 23.69 28.76
C ALA A 246 -19.96 24.36 30.08
N SER A 247 -20.18 23.59 31.15
CA SER A 247 -20.43 24.11 32.50
C SER A 247 -19.21 24.84 33.07
N GLU A 248 -18.00 24.31 32.93
CA GLU A 248 -16.77 24.96 33.39
C GLU A 248 -16.47 26.24 32.62
N ILE A 249 -16.74 26.29 31.31
CA ILE A 249 -16.65 27.50 30.50
C ILE A 249 -17.71 28.51 30.96
N ALA A 250 -18.95 28.08 31.16
CA ALA A 250 -20.02 28.94 31.67
C ALA A 250 -19.64 29.53 33.03
N ASP A 251 -19.13 28.72 33.97
CA ASP A 251 -18.66 29.19 35.28
C ASP A 251 -17.48 30.15 35.16
N ARG A 252 -16.52 29.92 34.25
CA ARG A 252 -15.38 30.83 34.02
C ARG A 252 -15.79 32.14 33.36
N VAL A 253 -16.79 32.13 32.48
CA VAL A 253 -17.34 33.32 31.81
C VAL A 253 -18.27 34.10 32.74
N SER A 254 -19.02 33.40 33.60
CA SER A 254 -19.87 33.98 34.65
C SER A 254 -19.09 34.37 35.90
N ASN A 255 -17.80 34.02 35.99
CA ASN A 255 -16.93 34.45 37.08
C ASN A 255 -16.87 35.98 37.13
N SER A 256 -17.05 36.51 38.34
CA SER A 256 -17.02 37.95 38.62
C SER A 256 -15.74 38.63 38.09
N ALA A 257 -14.61 37.93 38.02
CA ALA A 257 -13.36 38.43 37.44
C ALA A 257 -13.47 38.69 35.93
N PHE A 258 -14.08 37.80 35.14
CA PHE A 258 -14.25 37.98 33.69
C PHE A 258 -15.29 39.05 33.37
N SER A 259 -16.40 39.07 34.11
CA SER A 259 -17.44 40.11 33.99
C SER A 259 -16.90 41.51 34.34
N THR A 260 -15.99 41.58 35.32
CA THR A 260 -15.26 42.81 35.64
C THR A 260 -14.32 43.22 34.52
N TYR A 261 -13.58 42.26 33.94
CA TYR A 261 -12.69 42.52 32.80
C TYR A 261 -13.46 43.03 31.57
N GLN A 262 -14.63 42.46 31.28
CA GLN A 262 -15.50 42.88 30.18
C GLN A 262 -16.04 44.30 30.40
N THR A 263 -16.49 44.62 31.62
CA THR A 263 -16.92 45.97 31.99
C THR A 263 -15.77 46.97 31.91
N GLN A 264 -14.59 46.64 32.42
CA GLN A 264 -13.40 47.51 32.36
C GLN A 264 -12.94 47.74 30.93
N THR A 265 -12.94 46.70 30.09
CA THR A 265 -12.59 46.80 28.66
C THR A 265 -13.61 47.66 27.92
N ALA A 266 -14.91 47.48 28.18
CA ALA A 266 -15.95 48.32 27.60
C ALA A 266 -15.82 49.80 28.02
N SER A 267 -15.49 50.08 29.28
CA SER A 267 -15.22 51.44 29.76
C SER A 267 -13.93 52.05 29.18
N GLN A 268 -12.88 51.24 28.96
CA GLN A 268 -11.65 51.68 28.29
C GLN A 268 -11.86 51.93 26.79
N ILE A 269 -12.67 51.11 26.12
CA ILE A 269 -13.05 51.33 24.72
C ILE A 269 -13.90 52.60 24.64
N ALA A 270 -14.91 52.76 25.50
CA ALA A 270 -15.73 53.97 25.53
C ALA A 270 -14.87 55.23 25.76
N SER A 271 -13.92 55.20 26.70
CA SER A 271 -13.03 56.35 26.95
C SER A 271 -12.01 56.62 25.83
N LYS A 272 -11.64 55.60 25.04
CA LYS A 272 -10.80 55.77 23.84
C LYS A 272 -11.61 56.28 22.63
N VAL A 273 -12.88 55.88 22.52
CA VAL A 273 -13.79 56.28 21.44
C VAL A 273 -14.33 57.70 21.66
N ASP A 274 -14.53 58.12 22.91
CA ASP A 274 -14.88 59.49 23.31
C ASP A 274 -13.65 60.40 23.54
N ASN A 275 -12.48 60.03 23.00
CA ASN A 275 -11.35 60.94 22.97
C ASN A 275 -11.63 62.04 21.93
N GLY A 276 -11.58 63.31 22.35
CA GLY A 276 -11.84 64.47 21.49
C GLY A 276 -11.03 64.48 20.18
N ASP A 277 -9.87 63.80 20.17
CA ASP A 277 -9.05 63.61 18.98
C ASP A 277 -9.73 62.75 17.89
N PHE A 278 -10.49 61.71 18.25
CA PHE A 278 -11.15 60.83 17.28
C PHE A 278 -12.40 61.47 16.67
N SER A 279 -13.19 62.19 17.49
CA SER A 279 -14.29 63.01 16.98
C SER A 279 -13.79 64.13 16.07
N THR A 280 -12.63 64.72 16.39
CA THR A 280 -11.95 65.69 15.52
C THR A 280 -11.46 65.03 14.22
N TYR A 281 -10.85 63.84 14.29
CA TYR A 281 -10.41 63.08 13.11
C TYR A 281 -11.57 62.70 12.19
N LYS A 282 -12.75 62.34 12.75
CA LYS A 282 -13.96 62.03 11.98
C LYS A 282 -14.49 63.25 11.22
N THR A 283 -14.53 64.41 11.88
CA THR A 283 -14.92 65.68 11.26
C THR A 283 -13.90 66.11 10.20
N GLN A 284 -12.61 66.07 10.51
CA GLN A 284 -11.52 66.38 9.55
C GLN A 284 -11.51 65.44 8.34
N THR A 285 -11.80 64.15 8.54
CA THR A 285 -11.90 63.17 7.45
C THR A 285 -13.14 63.43 6.59
N ALA A 286 -14.29 63.78 7.19
CA ALA A 286 -15.48 64.16 6.44
C ALA A 286 -15.26 65.44 5.62
N ASP A 287 -14.56 66.44 6.18
CA ASP A 287 -14.20 67.68 5.49
C ASP A 287 -13.15 67.45 4.40
N LEU A 288 -12.17 66.55 4.61
CA LEU A 288 -11.20 66.12 3.59
C LEU A 288 -11.87 65.35 2.44
N ILE A 289 -12.86 64.51 2.74
CA ILE A 289 -13.66 63.80 1.74
C ILE A 289 -14.49 64.80 0.93
N ALA A 290 -15.19 65.74 1.59
CA ALA A 290 -15.95 66.80 0.92
C ALA A 290 -15.04 67.71 0.07
N SER A 291 -13.85 68.06 0.59
CA SER A 291 -12.82 68.80 -0.12
C SER A 291 -12.30 68.06 -1.35
N LYS A 292 -12.00 66.75 -1.24
CA LYS A 292 -11.56 65.92 -2.38
C LYS A 292 -12.65 65.71 -3.43
N LEU A 293 -13.91 65.53 -3.02
CA LEU A 293 -15.06 65.44 -3.93
C LEU A 293 -15.37 66.77 -4.63
N ALA A 294 -15.04 67.90 -4.00
CA ALA A 294 -15.18 69.25 -4.59
C ALA A 294 -13.94 69.72 -5.37
N THR A 295 -12.91 68.88 -5.54
CA THR A 295 -11.75 69.27 -6.35
C THR A 295 -12.14 69.39 -7.81
N LYS A 296 -11.62 70.45 -8.46
CA LYS A 296 -11.72 70.69 -9.90
C LYS A 296 -11.40 69.45 -10.73
N ASP A 297 -10.54 68.56 -10.22
CA ASP A 297 -10.05 67.37 -10.92
C ASP A 297 -11.07 66.23 -10.99
N PHE A 298 -11.92 66.02 -9.97
CA PHE A 298 -12.98 64.99 -10.04
C PHE A 298 -14.17 65.45 -10.89
N SER A 299 -14.54 66.72 -10.78
CA SER A 299 -15.49 67.37 -11.69
C SER A 299 -14.97 67.39 -13.14
N ALA A 300 -13.66 67.59 -13.34
CA ALA A 300 -13.01 67.46 -14.64
C ALA A 300 -12.97 66.01 -15.13
N TYR A 301 -12.80 65.02 -14.27
CA TYR A 301 -12.80 63.61 -14.65
C TYR A 301 -14.21 63.13 -15.06
N GLN A 302 -15.27 63.55 -14.34
CA GLN A 302 -16.66 63.34 -14.78
C GLN A 302 -16.94 64.03 -16.11
N ALA A 303 -16.53 65.29 -16.27
CA ALA A 303 -16.70 66.03 -17.52
C ALA A 303 -15.90 65.44 -18.69
N THR A 304 -14.71 64.89 -18.44
CA THR A 304 -13.84 64.26 -19.45
C THR A 304 -14.36 62.88 -19.85
N THR A 305 -14.88 62.11 -18.89
CA THR A 305 -15.50 60.81 -19.16
C THR A 305 -16.82 60.98 -19.91
N ALA A 306 -17.66 61.96 -19.53
CA ALA A 306 -18.85 62.33 -20.27
C ALA A 306 -18.50 62.80 -21.70
N LYS A 307 -17.52 63.69 -21.88
CA LYS A 307 -17.04 64.14 -23.20
C LYS A 307 -16.42 63.04 -24.06
N SER A 308 -15.75 62.05 -23.46
CA SER A 308 -15.12 60.95 -24.22
C SER A 308 -16.13 59.88 -24.64
N ILE A 309 -17.23 59.75 -23.91
CA ILE A 309 -18.40 58.95 -24.32
C ILE A 309 -19.20 59.72 -25.39
N GLU A 310 -19.47 61.00 -25.16
CA GLU A 310 -20.16 61.87 -26.12
C GLU A 310 -19.35 61.98 -27.43
N SER A 311 -18.02 62.12 -27.41
CA SER A 311 -17.21 62.18 -28.65
C SER A 311 -17.08 60.85 -29.41
N LYS A 312 -17.40 59.71 -28.80
CA LYS A 312 -17.41 58.39 -29.48
C LYS A 312 -18.80 58.06 -30.03
N VAL A 313 -19.86 58.48 -29.34
CA VAL A 313 -21.25 58.26 -29.74
C VAL A 313 -21.76 59.37 -30.68
N GLU A 314 -21.18 60.57 -30.61
CA GLU A 314 -21.40 61.73 -31.50
C GLU A 314 -20.24 61.95 -32.48
N SER A 315 -19.44 60.92 -32.79
CA SER A 315 -18.55 61.05 -33.94
C SER A 315 -19.42 61.06 -35.21
N SER A 316 -19.26 62.11 -36.02
CA SER A 316 -19.94 62.26 -37.31
C SER A 316 -19.83 60.99 -38.14
N ASP A 317 -18.65 60.36 -38.08
CA ASP A 317 -18.35 59.17 -38.85
C ASP A 317 -19.16 57.96 -38.39
N PHE A 318 -19.39 57.78 -37.08
CA PHE A 318 -20.14 56.64 -36.57
C PHE A 318 -21.66 56.78 -36.78
N ASN A 319 -22.22 57.97 -36.55
CA ASN A 319 -23.67 58.21 -36.76
C ASN A 319 -24.04 58.27 -38.24
N THR A 320 -23.15 58.76 -39.10
CA THR A 320 -23.32 58.73 -40.56
C THR A 320 -23.15 57.32 -41.13
N TYR A 321 -22.11 56.56 -40.73
CA TYR A 321 -21.94 55.17 -41.19
C TYR A 321 -23.09 54.26 -40.78
N LYS A 322 -23.54 54.37 -39.53
CA LYS A 322 -24.60 53.52 -38.97
C LYS A 322 -25.93 53.72 -39.70
N THR A 323 -26.26 54.96 -40.02
CA THR A 323 -27.56 55.31 -40.63
C THR A 323 -27.54 55.13 -42.15
N GLN A 324 -26.49 55.57 -42.85
CA GLN A 324 -26.43 55.44 -44.32
C GLN A 324 -26.25 53.99 -44.80
N THR A 325 -25.51 53.16 -44.07
CA THR A 325 -25.23 51.78 -44.51
C THR A 325 -26.46 50.89 -44.37
N ALA A 326 -27.22 51.04 -43.28
CA ALA A 326 -28.41 50.23 -43.05
C ALA A 326 -29.55 50.59 -44.03
N ASP A 327 -29.79 51.89 -44.25
CA ASP A 327 -30.92 52.32 -45.07
C ASP A 327 -30.66 52.19 -46.57
N THR A 328 -29.43 52.47 -47.04
CA THR A 328 -29.11 52.42 -48.47
C THR A 328 -29.06 50.98 -49.01
N ILE A 329 -28.53 50.03 -48.23
CA ILE A 329 -28.46 48.62 -48.64
C ILE A 329 -29.85 48.00 -48.65
N SER A 330 -30.65 48.25 -47.60
CA SER A 330 -31.98 47.66 -47.48
C SER A 330 -32.96 48.20 -48.52
N GLN A 331 -32.93 49.51 -48.79
CA GLN A 331 -33.85 50.14 -49.76
C GLN A 331 -33.49 49.84 -51.22
N THR A 332 -32.19 49.85 -51.57
CA THR A 332 -31.75 49.71 -52.97
C THR A 332 -31.83 48.26 -53.47
N VAL A 333 -31.37 47.31 -52.65
CA VAL A 333 -31.36 45.89 -53.02
C VAL A 333 -32.77 45.33 -53.08
N THR A 334 -33.60 45.69 -52.09
CA THR A 334 -34.99 45.20 -52.04
C THR A 334 -35.80 45.75 -53.21
N ASN A 335 -35.69 47.04 -53.56
CA ASN A 335 -36.51 47.63 -54.62
C ASN A 335 -36.03 47.30 -56.06
N ALA A 336 -34.72 47.06 -56.26
CA ALA A 336 -34.19 46.72 -57.58
C ALA A 336 -34.34 45.23 -57.93
N ILE A 337 -34.24 44.33 -56.94
CA ILE A 337 -34.30 42.87 -57.19
C ILE A 337 -35.74 42.34 -57.15
N SER A 338 -36.61 42.91 -56.32
CA SER A 338 -38.00 42.40 -56.18
C SER A 338 -38.88 42.56 -57.43
N ASN A 339 -38.45 43.36 -58.42
CA ASN A 339 -39.19 43.59 -59.66
C ASN A 339 -38.57 42.95 -60.93
N ILE A 340 -37.45 42.22 -60.80
CA ILE A 340 -36.80 41.52 -61.92
C ILE A 340 -37.05 40.01 -61.79
N SER A 341 -37.63 39.42 -62.83
CA SER A 341 -37.75 37.95 -62.97
C SER A 341 -37.30 37.54 -64.36
N ILE A 342 -36.52 36.45 -64.46
CA ILE A 342 -35.93 35.95 -65.71
C ILE A 342 -36.47 34.54 -65.95
N GLY A 343 -37.24 34.34 -67.01
CA GLY A 343 -37.81 33.02 -67.33
C GLY A 343 -36.89 32.13 -68.15
N GLY A 344 -36.08 32.70 -69.06
CA GLY A 344 -35.01 32.02 -69.81
C GLY A 344 -35.46 30.95 -70.81
N VAL A 345 -36.61 30.31 -70.58
CA VAL A 345 -37.15 29.19 -71.36
C VAL A 345 -38.01 29.74 -72.49
N ASN A 346 -37.65 29.40 -73.72
CA ASN A 346 -38.47 29.72 -74.89
C ASN A 346 -39.71 28.80 -74.94
N LEU A 347 -40.90 29.39 -74.90
CA LEU A 347 -42.20 28.73 -74.99
C LEU A 347 -42.74 28.68 -76.42
N LEU A 348 -42.01 29.27 -77.38
CA LEU A 348 -42.31 29.19 -78.81
C LEU A 348 -41.52 28.05 -79.45
N ARG A 349 -42.18 26.91 -79.64
CA ARG A 349 -41.64 25.75 -80.34
C ARG A 349 -41.48 26.05 -81.83
N ASN A 350 -40.47 25.46 -82.45
CA ASN A 350 -40.16 25.66 -83.87
C ASN A 350 -40.05 27.15 -84.26
N SER A 351 -39.64 28.00 -83.32
CA SER A 351 -39.38 29.43 -83.55
C SER A 351 -38.07 29.70 -84.30
N ASP A 352 -37.32 28.64 -84.62
CA ASP A 352 -36.23 28.64 -85.59
C ASP A 352 -36.72 28.65 -87.04
N PHE A 353 -38.02 28.36 -87.27
CA PHE A 353 -38.67 28.34 -88.57
C PHE A 353 -38.04 27.38 -89.59
N ASN A 354 -37.37 26.30 -89.15
CA ASN A 354 -36.64 25.38 -90.04
C ASN A 354 -37.03 23.88 -89.90
N PRO A 355 -37.91 23.35 -90.77
CA PRO A 355 -38.89 24.08 -91.56
C PRO A 355 -39.99 24.63 -90.64
N ILE A 356 -40.69 25.68 -91.10
CA ILE A 356 -41.89 26.16 -90.43
C ILE A 356 -42.96 25.06 -90.40
N ARG A 357 -43.46 24.75 -89.21
CA ARG A 357 -44.53 23.77 -88.99
C ARG A 357 -45.42 24.22 -87.84
N ALA A 358 -46.53 23.50 -87.64
CA ALA A 358 -47.36 23.69 -86.45
C ALA A 358 -46.45 23.64 -85.20
N PRO A 359 -46.58 24.62 -84.27
CA PRO A 359 -47.77 25.43 -84.00
C PRO A 359 -47.86 26.80 -84.71
N TRP A 360 -46.97 27.10 -85.66
CA TRP A 360 -47.03 28.34 -86.45
C TRP A 360 -47.97 28.20 -87.66
N ALA A 361 -48.77 29.23 -87.92
CA ALA A 361 -49.69 29.31 -89.05
C ALA A 361 -49.78 30.75 -89.60
N TYR A 362 -50.14 30.89 -90.87
CA TYR A 362 -50.23 32.18 -91.57
C TYR A 362 -51.33 32.18 -92.63
N SER A 363 -51.77 33.36 -93.07
CA SER A 363 -52.70 33.52 -94.20
C SER A 363 -51.94 33.43 -95.52
N THR A 364 -52.24 32.44 -96.36
CA THR A 364 -51.53 32.18 -97.63
C THR A 364 -51.72 33.25 -98.69
N SER A 365 -52.77 34.07 -98.60
CA SER A 365 -53.04 35.18 -99.51
C SER A 365 -52.34 36.50 -99.13
N HIS A 366 -51.71 36.58 -97.95
CA HIS A 366 -51.17 37.83 -97.37
C HIS A 366 -49.82 37.68 -96.64
N VAL A 367 -49.17 36.50 -96.73
CA VAL A 367 -47.81 36.26 -96.23
C VAL A 367 -47.05 35.47 -97.30
N THR A 368 -45.92 35.99 -97.77
CA THR A 368 -45.03 35.26 -98.69
C THR A 368 -43.80 34.79 -97.92
N MET A 369 -43.73 33.48 -97.73
CA MET A 369 -42.61 32.81 -97.07
C MET A 369 -41.46 32.65 -98.07
N GLU A 370 -40.77 33.72 -98.44
CA GLU A 370 -39.46 33.54 -99.04
C GLU A 370 -38.49 33.25 -97.90
N GLY A 371 -37.90 32.06 -97.88
CA GLY A 371 -36.83 31.72 -96.96
C GLY A 371 -35.62 32.58 -97.26
N ASN A 372 -35.62 33.82 -96.77
CA ASN A 372 -34.52 34.73 -96.95
C ASN A 372 -33.31 34.21 -96.15
N THR A 373 -32.15 34.15 -96.78
CA THR A 373 -30.89 33.65 -96.19
C THR A 373 -30.20 34.66 -95.27
N GLU A 374 -30.74 35.87 -95.15
CA GLU A 374 -30.23 36.89 -94.24
C GLU A 374 -30.75 36.65 -92.81
N ASN A 375 -29.83 36.32 -91.91
CA ASN A 375 -30.08 36.18 -90.48
C ASN A 375 -29.41 37.32 -89.68
N PRO A 376 -29.95 37.68 -88.50
CA PRO A 376 -29.29 38.61 -87.58
C PRO A 376 -27.92 38.09 -87.11
N VAL A 377 -27.03 38.99 -86.72
CA VAL A 377 -25.62 38.69 -86.36
C VAL A 377 -25.48 37.77 -85.13
N ASP A 378 -26.51 37.66 -84.28
CA ASP A 378 -26.49 36.91 -83.01
C ASP A 378 -27.51 35.75 -82.96
N VAL A 379 -27.89 35.22 -84.12
CA VAL A 379 -28.84 34.11 -84.24
C VAL A 379 -28.16 32.92 -84.92
N PRO A 380 -28.42 31.66 -84.48
CA PRO A 380 -27.90 30.48 -85.15
C PRO A 380 -28.17 30.47 -86.66
N ALA A 381 -27.14 30.16 -87.46
CA ALA A 381 -27.19 30.22 -88.92
C ALA A 381 -28.27 29.31 -89.56
N ASN A 382 -28.73 28.30 -88.83
CA ASN A 382 -29.78 27.38 -89.23
C ASN A 382 -31.20 27.92 -89.03
N ASN A 383 -31.39 28.99 -88.26
CA ASN A 383 -32.69 29.63 -88.15
C ASN A 383 -33.07 30.27 -89.49
N LYS A 384 -34.37 30.36 -89.78
CA LYS A 384 -34.90 30.99 -91.00
C LYS A 384 -35.65 32.26 -90.65
N THR A 385 -35.63 33.21 -91.56
CA THR A 385 -36.39 34.46 -91.44
C THR A 385 -37.73 34.35 -92.18
N ILE A 386 -38.79 34.85 -91.54
CA ILE A 386 -40.14 34.95 -92.11
C ILE A 386 -40.39 36.37 -92.63
N LEU A 387 -40.89 36.50 -93.86
CA LEU A 387 -41.32 37.76 -94.46
C LEU A 387 -42.85 37.91 -94.41
N ILE A 388 -43.32 39.01 -93.85
CA ILE A 388 -44.74 39.33 -93.69
C ILE A 388 -45.02 40.63 -94.45
N ARG A 389 -45.93 40.61 -95.44
CA ARG A 389 -46.40 41.80 -96.17
C ARG A 389 -47.88 42.04 -95.85
N SER A 390 -48.18 43.01 -95.00
CA SER A 390 -49.57 43.36 -94.67
C SER A 390 -50.22 44.09 -95.85
N LYS A 391 -51.34 43.62 -96.43
CA LYS A 391 -51.99 44.33 -97.56
C LYS A 391 -53.42 44.82 -97.22
N PHE A 392 -53.60 46.06 -96.73
CA PHE A 392 -54.92 46.72 -96.63
C PHE A 392 -54.90 48.25 -96.79
N ASP A 393 -55.70 48.78 -97.74
CA ASP A 393 -56.31 50.12 -97.71
C ASP A 393 -57.71 49.97 -97.09
N LEU A 394 -58.01 50.68 -96.01
CA LEU A 394 -59.31 50.57 -95.31
C LEU A 394 -60.26 51.72 -95.70
N ALA A 395 -61.27 51.41 -96.52
CA ALA A 395 -62.49 52.21 -96.62
C ALA A 395 -63.68 51.38 -96.13
N GLY A 396 -64.22 51.73 -94.96
CA GLY A 396 -65.61 51.42 -94.58
C GLY A 396 -65.87 50.12 -93.81
N ASN A 397 -66.31 50.31 -92.56
CA ASN A 397 -67.24 49.48 -91.79
C ASN A 397 -66.76 48.16 -91.13
N GLY A 398 -66.40 48.27 -89.84
CA GLY A 398 -67.11 47.55 -88.77
C GLY A 398 -67.09 46.02 -88.76
N SER A 399 -65.91 45.38 -88.82
CA SER A 399 -65.64 44.08 -88.20
C SER A 399 -64.13 43.86 -88.14
N TYR A 400 -63.56 44.04 -86.94
CA TYR A 400 -62.12 44.19 -86.69
C TYR A 400 -61.38 42.86 -86.42
N ASP A 401 -61.70 41.76 -87.10
CA ASP A 401 -61.04 40.47 -86.78
C ASP A 401 -60.69 39.55 -87.95
N SER A 402 -60.24 40.11 -89.07
CA SER A 402 -59.56 39.30 -90.10
C SER A 402 -58.66 40.22 -90.93
N GLN A 403 -57.34 40.15 -90.94
CA GLN A 403 -56.48 38.97 -90.95
C GLN A 403 -55.11 39.33 -90.35
N LYS A 404 -54.70 38.61 -89.31
CA LYS A 404 -53.45 38.84 -88.57
C LYS A 404 -52.30 38.08 -89.27
N GLY A 405 -51.16 38.73 -89.51
CA GLY A 405 -50.10 38.27 -90.42
C GLY A 405 -49.51 36.89 -90.08
N LEU A 406 -48.75 36.80 -88.99
CA LEU A 406 -48.21 35.54 -88.48
C LEU A 406 -48.93 35.16 -87.18
N THR A 407 -49.29 33.88 -87.06
CA THR A 407 -50.02 33.37 -85.89
C THR A 407 -49.27 32.19 -85.30
N TYR A 408 -49.24 32.10 -83.97
CA TYR A 408 -48.70 30.95 -83.24
C TYR A 408 -49.72 30.48 -82.23
N SER A 409 -50.19 29.24 -82.37
CA SER A 409 -50.95 28.60 -81.30
C SER A 409 -50.00 28.33 -80.15
N ALA A 410 -50.16 29.00 -79.01
CA ALA A 410 -49.24 28.89 -77.88
C ALA A 410 -49.76 27.92 -76.80
N PRO A 411 -49.56 26.60 -76.91
CA PRO A 411 -50.16 25.62 -76.00
C PRO A 411 -49.62 25.64 -74.55
N PHE A 412 -48.53 26.37 -74.28
CA PHE A 412 -47.89 26.43 -72.96
C PHE A 412 -48.09 27.75 -72.22
N VAL A 413 -48.86 28.68 -72.79
CA VAL A 413 -49.20 29.94 -72.10
C VAL A 413 -50.41 29.76 -71.19
N LYS A 414 -50.37 30.47 -70.07
CA LYS A 414 -51.43 30.50 -69.05
C LYS A 414 -52.16 31.84 -68.99
N ALA A 415 -53.45 31.78 -68.69
CA ALA A 415 -54.36 32.89 -68.45
C ALA A 415 -53.83 33.81 -67.35
N GLY A 416 -53.99 35.12 -67.53
CA GLY A 416 -53.56 36.16 -66.60
C GLY A 416 -52.04 36.30 -66.45
N THR A 417 -51.23 35.50 -67.14
CA THR A 417 -49.76 35.54 -67.00
C THR A 417 -49.14 36.46 -68.04
N THR A 418 -48.27 37.36 -67.58
CA THR A 418 -47.45 38.24 -68.43
C THR A 418 -46.17 37.53 -68.82
N TYR A 419 -45.93 37.44 -70.12
CA TYR A 419 -44.72 36.90 -70.71
C TYR A 419 -43.94 38.00 -71.40
N THR A 420 -42.63 37.85 -71.49
CA THR A 420 -41.80 38.70 -72.34
C THR A 420 -41.69 38.06 -73.71
N PHE A 421 -42.22 38.74 -74.72
CA PHE A 421 -42.01 38.41 -76.13
C PHE A 421 -40.79 39.16 -76.62
N SER A 422 -39.90 38.46 -77.32
CA SER A 422 -38.80 39.09 -78.04
C SER A 422 -38.62 38.46 -79.41
N ALA A 423 -38.11 39.23 -80.36
CA ALA A 423 -37.78 38.75 -81.70
C ALA A 423 -36.75 39.66 -82.36
N PHE A 424 -36.06 39.15 -83.36
CA PHE A 424 -35.30 40.00 -84.27
C PHE A 424 -36.21 40.41 -85.42
N VAL A 425 -36.28 41.71 -85.70
CA VAL A 425 -37.15 42.28 -86.73
C VAL A 425 -36.41 43.27 -87.63
N ARG A 426 -36.85 43.39 -88.88
CA ARG A 426 -36.26 44.26 -89.89
C ARG A 426 -37.32 44.71 -90.89
N GLY A 427 -37.24 45.96 -91.34
CA GLY A 427 -38.11 46.49 -92.40
C GLY A 427 -37.43 46.41 -93.77
N SER A 428 -38.20 46.53 -94.85
CA SER A 428 -37.61 46.67 -96.19
C SER A 428 -36.76 47.95 -96.28
N THR A 429 -35.64 47.89 -97.01
CA THR A 429 -34.75 49.05 -97.26
C THR A 429 -35.43 50.18 -98.03
N SER A 430 -36.54 49.88 -98.73
CA SER A 430 -37.30 50.83 -99.55
C SER A 430 -38.47 51.50 -98.81
N GLU A 431 -38.62 51.30 -97.49
CA GLU A 431 -39.76 51.77 -96.71
C GLU A 431 -39.33 52.71 -95.56
N THR A 432 -40.25 53.55 -95.05
CA THR A 432 -40.04 54.31 -93.81
C THR A 432 -40.33 53.44 -92.58
N THR A 433 -39.94 53.89 -91.38
CA THR A 433 -40.24 53.20 -90.13
C THR A 433 -41.72 52.82 -90.02
N SER A 434 -42.01 51.58 -89.64
CA SER A 434 -43.38 51.07 -89.52
C SER A 434 -43.66 50.49 -88.13
N LYS A 435 -44.88 50.67 -87.62
CA LYS A 435 -45.32 50.12 -86.33
C LYS A 435 -45.98 48.77 -86.51
N TRP A 436 -45.51 47.80 -85.75
CA TRP A 436 -46.03 46.45 -85.69
C TRP A 436 -46.45 46.10 -84.27
N VAL A 437 -47.30 45.10 -84.17
CA VAL A 437 -47.85 44.66 -82.89
C VAL A 437 -47.77 43.15 -82.79
N ALA A 438 -47.29 42.70 -81.63
CA ALA A 438 -47.53 41.35 -81.15
C ALA A 438 -48.70 41.41 -80.15
N GLU A 439 -49.78 40.69 -80.45
CA GLU A 439 -51.03 40.75 -79.71
C GLU A 439 -51.50 39.37 -79.26
N SER A 440 -51.99 39.30 -78.03
CA SER A 440 -52.85 38.20 -77.57
C SER A 440 -53.98 38.76 -76.71
N ASN A 441 -55.22 38.35 -77.01
CA ASN A 441 -56.44 38.74 -76.29
C ASN A 441 -56.53 40.23 -75.91
N GLY A 442 -56.32 41.12 -76.88
CA GLY A 442 -56.38 42.58 -76.69
C GLY A 442 -55.18 43.23 -75.99
N THR A 443 -54.24 42.43 -75.45
CA THR A 443 -52.96 42.94 -74.92
C THR A 443 -51.97 43.08 -76.07
N ARG A 444 -51.42 44.28 -76.24
CA ARG A 444 -50.62 44.65 -77.42
C ARG A 444 -49.24 45.15 -77.02
N PHE A 445 -48.22 44.49 -77.54
CA PHE A 445 -46.86 45.02 -77.54
C PHE A 445 -46.57 45.64 -78.91
N TYR A 446 -46.47 46.97 -78.95
CA TYR A 446 -46.10 47.69 -80.15
C TYR A 446 -44.59 47.84 -80.24
N PHE A 447 -44.06 47.63 -81.44
CA PHE A 447 -42.65 47.86 -81.73
C PHE A 447 -42.50 48.56 -83.07
N ASP A 448 -41.59 49.52 -83.10
CA ASP A 448 -41.18 50.20 -84.32
C ASP A 448 -40.15 49.36 -85.06
N ILE A 449 -40.25 49.34 -86.38
CA ILE A 449 -39.31 48.66 -87.26
C ILE A 449 -38.62 49.71 -88.12
N LYS A 450 -37.29 49.64 -88.15
CA LYS A 450 -36.44 50.48 -89.00
C LYS A 450 -36.14 49.78 -90.33
N PRO A 451 -36.04 50.52 -91.44
CA PRO A 451 -35.69 49.95 -92.73
C PRO A 451 -34.24 49.48 -92.77
N GLY A 452 -34.00 48.32 -93.39
CA GLY A 452 -32.66 47.82 -93.73
C GLY A 452 -31.84 47.20 -92.60
N GLU A 453 -32.11 47.51 -91.33
CA GLU A 453 -31.34 47.02 -90.19
C GLU A 453 -32.12 46.04 -89.31
N TRP A 454 -31.47 44.95 -88.91
CA TRP A 454 -31.96 44.03 -87.89
C TRP A 454 -31.94 44.69 -86.52
N GLN A 455 -33.05 44.63 -85.80
CA GLN A 455 -33.15 45.07 -84.42
C GLN A 455 -33.82 44.02 -83.55
N ARG A 456 -33.33 43.88 -82.33
CA ARG A 456 -33.99 43.05 -81.33
C ARG A 456 -35.08 43.87 -80.65
N VAL A 457 -36.32 43.42 -80.76
CA VAL A 457 -37.46 44.00 -80.05
C VAL A 457 -37.84 43.10 -78.90
N SER A 458 -38.26 43.68 -77.78
CA SER A 458 -38.78 42.94 -76.65
C SER A 458 -39.82 43.74 -75.89
N GLY A 459 -40.86 43.07 -75.42
CA GLY A 459 -41.86 43.68 -74.57
C GLY A 459 -42.80 42.67 -73.97
N GLN A 460 -43.61 43.15 -73.04
CA GLN A 460 -44.50 42.30 -72.25
C GLN A 460 -45.85 42.11 -72.93
N ILE A 461 -46.32 40.86 -72.96
CA ILE A 461 -47.63 40.47 -73.47
C ILE A 461 -48.29 39.56 -72.45
N THR A 462 -49.50 39.92 -72.02
CA THR A 462 -50.30 39.13 -71.09
C THR A 462 -51.30 38.28 -71.85
N PHE A 463 -51.23 36.96 -71.65
CA PHE A 463 -52.21 36.04 -72.21
C PHE A 463 -53.36 35.95 -71.24
N GLN A 464 -54.49 36.58 -71.56
CA GLN A 464 -55.64 36.64 -70.66
C GLN A 464 -56.43 35.30 -70.60
N THR A 465 -56.19 34.36 -71.53
CA THR A 465 -56.75 33.00 -71.47
C THR A 465 -55.67 31.96 -71.81
N ASP A 466 -55.82 30.75 -71.26
CA ASP A 466 -54.89 29.63 -71.49
C ASP A 466 -54.84 29.24 -72.97
N LYS A 467 -53.68 28.78 -73.41
CA LYS A 467 -53.49 28.10 -74.71
C LYS A 467 -53.96 28.91 -75.93
N ARG A 468 -53.74 30.23 -75.90
CA ARG A 468 -54.20 31.13 -76.95
C ARG A 468 -53.17 31.42 -78.03
N THR A 469 -53.69 31.92 -79.14
CA THR A 469 -52.90 32.32 -80.29
C THR A 469 -52.23 33.67 -80.06
N LEU A 470 -50.93 33.73 -80.28
CA LEU A 470 -50.17 34.96 -80.44
C LEU A 470 -50.27 35.42 -81.90
N TYR A 471 -50.56 36.69 -82.11
CA TYR A 471 -50.71 37.29 -83.42
C TYR A 471 -49.66 38.38 -83.65
N ILE A 472 -49.06 38.41 -84.84
CA ILE A 472 -48.09 39.44 -85.22
C ILE A 472 -48.55 40.09 -86.52
N TYR A 473 -48.80 41.39 -86.48
CA TYR A 473 -49.36 42.14 -87.61
C TYR A 473 -49.02 43.64 -87.53
N GLN A 474 -49.28 44.40 -88.61
CA GLN A 474 -49.02 45.84 -88.67
C GLN A 474 -50.05 46.63 -87.84
N ALA A 475 -49.60 47.56 -87.00
CA ALA A 475 -50.44 48.21 -85.99
C ALA A 475 -51.35 49.34 -86.51
N THR A 476 -51.04 49.91 -87.68
CA THR A 476 -51.74 51.10 -88.21
C THR A 476 -52.31 50.79 -89.59
N ALA A 477 -53.55 51.20 -89.83
CA ALA A 477 -54.17 51.17 -91.15
C ALA A 477 -53.46 52.15 -92.10
N GLY A 478 -53.04 51.69 -93.29
CA GLY A 478 -52.32 52.49 -94.26
C GLY A 478 -51.54 51.63 -95.26
N THR A 479 -50.68 52.25 -96.08
CA THR A 479 -49.96 51.56 -97.17
C THR A 479 -49.23 50.31 -96.65
N PRO A 480 -49.42 49.15 -97.33
CA PRO A 480 -48.75 47.90 -97.02
C PRO A 480 -47.25 48.03 -96.71
N LYS A 481 -46.79 47.49 -95.58
CA LYS A 481 -45.37 47.45 -95.18
C LYS A 481 -44.87 46.02 -94.95
N LEU A 482 -43.54 45.84 -95.05
CA LEU A 482 -42.88 44.55 -94.92
C LEU A 482 -42.16 44.40 -93.57
N LEU A 483 -42.42 43.29 -92.87
CA LEU A 483 -41.68 42.83 -91.68
C LEU A 483 -40.92 41.54 -92.00
N CYS A 484 -39.60 41.56 -91.84
CA CYS A 484 -38.78 40.37 -91.66
C CYS A 484 -38.72 40.05 -90.16
N ILE A 485 -39.12 38.85 -89.74
CA ILE A 485 -39.01 38.39 -88.36
C ILE A 485 -38.20 37.09 -88.27
N SER A 486 -37.26 37.02 -87.34
CA SER A 486 -36.47 35.83 -87.05
C SER A 486 -36.45 35.57 -85.54
N SER A 487 -36.39 34.29 -85.18
CA SER A 487 -36.11 33.82 -83.82
C SER A 487 -36.99 34.47 -82.75
N PRO A 488 -38.33 34.44 -82.90
CA PRO A 488 -39.18 34.88 -81.82
C PRO A 488 -39.01 33.97 -80.60
N LYS A 489 -38.97 34.56 -79.42
CA LYS A 489 -38.96 33.88 -78.13
C LYS A 489 -40.07 34.45 -77.25
N LEU A 490 -40.75 33.56 -76.54
CA LEU A 490 -41.70 33.93 -75.50
C LEU A 490 -41.24 33.26 -74.21
N GLU A 491 -41.04 34.03 -73.15
CA GLU A 491 -40.54 33.51 -71.88
C GLU A 491 -41.27 34.17 -70.71
N THR A 492 -41.29 33.51 -69.56
CA THR A 492 -41.78 34.14 -68.33
C THR A 492 -40.80 35.21 -67.85
N GLY A 493 -41.27 36.13 -67.02
CA GLY A 493 -40.43 37.17 -66.44
C GLY A 493 -40.45 38.50 -67.19
N THR A 494 -39.74 39.47 -66.63
CA THR A 494 -39.80 40.90 -67.01
C THR A 494 -38.65 41.35 -67.92
N MET A 495 -37.64 40.50 -68.14
CA MET A 495 -36.50 40.78 -69.02
C MET A 495 -36.33 39.71 -70.10
N ALA A 496 -36.03 40.15 -71.32
CA ALA A 496 -35.79 39.25 -72.45
C ALA A 496 -34.38 38.66 -72.40
N THR A 497 -34.26 37.34 -72.55
CA THR A 497 -32.98 36.62 -72.66
C THR A 497 -32.74 36.17 -74.10
N ASP A 498 -31.49 35.90 -74.46
CA ASP A 498 -31.12 35.54 -75.82
C ASP A 498 -31.89 34.31 -76.32
N TRP A 499 -32.08 34.25 -77.64
CA TRP A 499 -32.90 33.18 -78.21
C TRP A 499 -32.25 31.81 -77.98
N SER A 500 -33.05 30.87 -77.49
CA SER A 500 -32.73 29.45 -77.41
C SER A 500 -33.90 28.66 -77.98
N PRO A 501 -33.67 27.47 -78.57
CA PRO A 501 -34.77 26.59 -78.96
C PRO A 501 -35.59 26.20 -77.72
N ALA A 502 -36.87 25.91 -77.90
CA ALA A 502 -37.68 25.40 -76.78
C ALA A 502 -37.07 24.07 -76.30
N PRO A 503 -37.00 23.78 -74.98
CA PRO A 503 -36.40 22.53 -74.47
C PRO A 503 -36.98 21.27 -75.10
N GLU A 504 -38.25 21.31 -75.51
CA GLU A 504 -38.92 20.21 -76.20
C GLU A 504 -38.49 20.03 -77.66
N ASP A 505 -37.79 21.02 -78.23
CA ASP A 505 -37.09 20.89 -79.52
C ASP A 505 -35.70 20.20 -79.36
N LEU A 506 -35.20 19.98 -78.13
CA LEU A 506 -33.85 19.46 -77.83
C LEU A 506 -33.79 18.06 -77.16
N ALA A 507 -34.91 17.42 -76.84
CA ALA A 507 -34.90 16.17 -76.09
C ALA A 507 -34.43 14.94 -76.92
N THR A 508 -33.21 14.44 -76.64
CA THR A 508 -32.77 13.07 -76.98
C THR A 508 -32.49 12.27 -75.69
N GLN A 509 -33.11 11.09 -75.58
CA GLN A 509 -33.39 10.31 -74.37
C GLN A 509 -32.20 9.54 -73.73
N SER A 510 -30.95 10.02 -73.80
CA SER A 510 -29.78 9.16 -73.46
C SER A 510 -29.01 9.47 -72.16
N GLN A 511 -29.25 10.55 -71.42
CA GLN A 511 -28.26 11.01 -70.41
C GLN A 511 -28.63 10.84 -68.91
N ILE A 512 -29.69 10.11 -68.53
CA ILE A 512 -30.14 10.07 -67.12
C ILE A 512 -29.95 8.70 -66.40
N THR A 513 -29.46 7.65 -67.05
CA THR A 513 -29.38 6.31 -66.40
C THR A 513 -27.97 5.91 -65.90
N GLN A 514 -26.90 6.64 -66.24
CA GLN A 514 -25.53 6.13 -66.07
C GLN A 514 -24.79 6.57 -64.79
N LEU A 515 -25.35 7.41 -63.90
CA LEU A 515 -24.65 7.89 -62.69
C LEU A 515 -25.08 7.28 -61.34
N SER A 516 -26.02 6.33 -61.32
CA SER A 516 -26.54 5.75 -60.07
C SER A 516 -25.88 4.42 -59.67
N GLY A 517 -25.18 3.74 -60.59
CA GLY A 517 -24.79 2.33 -60.42
C GLY A 517 -23.28 2.02 -60.30
N ASP A 518 -22.38 2.90 -60.75
CA ASP A 518 -20.97 2.54 -60.98
C ASP A 518 -19.98 3.30 -60.08
N ILE A 519 -19.97 2.98 -58.78
CA ILE A 519 -18.74 3.06 -57.98
C ILE A 519 -18.51 1.68 -57.35
N ASN A 520 -17.62 0.92 -57.98
CA ASN A 520 -17.16 -0.39 -57.55
C ASN A 520 -16.00 -0.29 -56.55
N LEU A 521 -16.05 -1.16 -55.55
CA LEU A 521 -14.93 -1.80 -54.85
C LEU A 521 -13.95 -2.67 -55.66
N ARG A 522 -14.29 -3.17 -56.86
CA ARG A 522 -13.54 -4.25 -57.55
C ARG A 522 -12.09 -3.90 -57.89
N VAL A 523 -11.15 -4.34 -57.04
CA VAL A 523 -9.74 -4.57 -57.38
C VAL A 523 -9.63 -5.99 -57.93
N THR A 524 -9.19 -6.09 -59.19
CA THR A 524 -8.67 -7.34 -59.77
C THR A 524 -7.34 -6.98 -60.43
N LYS A 525 -6.27 -7.53 -59.89
CA LYS A 525 -5.01 -7.73 -60.60
C LYS A 525 -4.49 -9.11 -60.19
N ASP A 526 -4.22 -9.96 -61.17
CA ASP A 526 -3.68 -11.30 -61.00
C ASP A 526 -4.55 -12.25 -60.13
N ASP A 527 -5.86 -12.33 -60.44
CA ASP A 527 -6.85 -13.23 -59.82
C ASP A 527 -7.12 -13.08 -58.30
N LEU A 528 -6.61 -12.04 -57.64
CA LEU A 528 -6.96 -11.69 -56.24
C LEU A 528 -7.95 -10.53 -56.15
N ILE A 529 -9.02 -10.72 -55.34
CA ILE A 529 -10.00 -9.71 -54.96
C ILE A 529 -9.67 -9.22 -53.54
N ASP A 530 -9.04 -8.06 -53.41
CA ASP A 530 -9.03 -7.29 -52.15
C ASP A 530 -9.87 -6.03 -52.34
N GLN A 531 -11.06 -5.98 -51.75
CA GLN A 531 -11.88 -4.78 -51.70
C GLN A 531 -12.18 -4.42 -50.24
N ILE A 532 -11.75 -3.24 -49.81
CA ILE A 532 -12.17 -2.62 -48.55
C ILE A 532 -13.24 -1.59 -48.88
N ASN A 533 -14.45 -1.79 -48.37
CA ASN A 533 -15.54 -0.84 -48.56
C ASN A 533 -15.35 0.36 -47.61
N LEU A 534 -14.99 1.53 -48.14
CA LEU A 534 -14.83 2.76 -47.36
C LEU A 534 -16.10 3.62 -47.42
N GLN A 535 -16.77 3.78 -46.27
CA GLN A 535 -17.61 4.94 -46.01
C GLN A 535 -16.88 5.89 -45.05
N ALA A 536 -17.13 7.20 -45.21
CA ALA A 536 -16.81 8.18 -44.18
C ALA A 536 -17.65 7.87 -42.92
N GLY A 537 -17.02 7.30 -41.89
CA GLY A 537 -17.68 7.05 -40.60
C GLY A 537 -17.18 5.83 -39.85
N LYS A 538 -17.67 4.63 -40.17
CA LYS A 538 -17.31 3.34 -39.53
C LYS A 538 -17.72 2.17 -40.45
N THR A 539 -16.77 1.44 -41.04
CA THR A 539 -17.07 0.22 -41.81
C THR A 539 -17.37 -0.94 -40.84
N LEU A 540 -18.59 -1.50 -40.88
CA LEU A 540 -18.97 -2.70 -40.15
C LEU A 540 -18.81 -3.93 -41.05
N ILE A 541 -17.98 -4.89 -40.65
CA ILE A 541 -17.86 -6.21 -41.30
C ILE A 541 -18.57 -7.21 -40.40
N SER A 542 -19.79 -7.61 -40.78
CA SER A 542 -20.61 -8.58 -40.05
C SER A 542 -20.98 -9.74 -40.96
N SER A 543 -20.76 -10.98 -40.51
CA SER A 543 -21.10 -12.22 -41.22
C SER A 543 -22.12 -12.99 -40.37
N SER A 544 -23.17 -13.54 -40.99
CA SER A 544 -24.21 -14.32 -40.30
C SER A 544 -23.76 -15.75 -39.94
N GLY A 545 -22.59 -16.19 -40.41
CA GLY A 545 -22.04 -17.52 -40.14
C GLY A 545 -20.70 -17.46 -39.42
N GLN A 546 -19.65 -17.10 -40.16
CA GLN A 546 -18.28 -17.02 -39.65
C GLN A 546 -17.54 -15.92 -40.41
N LEU A 547 -16.74 -15.13 -39.70
CA LEU A 547 -15.71 -14.28 -40.29
C LEU A 547 -14.37 -15.02 -40.16
N THR A 548 -13.86 -15.55 -41.27
CA THR A 548 -12.57 -16.23 -41.29
C THR A 548 -11.51 -15.26 -41.77
N LEU A 549 -10.61 -14.86 -40.88
CA LEU A 549 -9.39 -14.13 -41.21
C LEU A 549 -8.29 -15.18 -41.39
N ALA A 550 -8.00 -15.57 -42.64
CA ALA A 550 -6.98 -16.56 -42.96
C ALA A 550 -5.89 -15.90 -43.82
N ALA A 551 -4.72 -15.73 -43.21
CA ALA A 551 -3.51 -15.22 -43.85
C ALA A 551 -2.30 -15.69 -43.04
N ASP A 552 -1.11 -15.67 -43.64
CA ASP A 552 0.14 -15.95 -42.91
C ASP A 552 0.34 -14.99 -41.73
N THR A 553 -0.21 -13.78 -41.80
CA THR A 553 -0.21 -12.80 -40.71
C THR A 553 -1.45 -11.90 -40.76
N ILE A 554 -2.08 -11.70 -39.61
CA ILE A 554 -3.20 -10.76 -39.42
C ILE A 554 -2.73 -9.61 -38.53
N TYR A 555 -2.80 -8.38 -39.02
CA TYR A 555 -2.43 -7.19 -38.25
C TYR A 555 -3.67 -6.53 -37.64
N PHE A 556 -3.73 -6.47 -36.32
CA PHE A 556 -4.66 -5.60 -35.60
C PHE A 556 -3.98 -4.25 -35.32
N ASP A 557 -4.70 -3.15 -35.53
CA ASP A 557 -4.18 -1.80 -35.30
C ASP A 557 -3.70 -1.67 -33.84
N THR A 558 -2.42 -1.35 -33.67
CA THR A 558 -1.77 -1.20 -32.36
C THR A 558 -2.09 0.15 -31.72
N LYS A 559 -2.44 1.18 -32.51
CA LYS A 559 -2.83 2.51 -32.00
C LYS A 559 -4.25 2.47 -31.44
N LYS A 560 -5.18 1.83 -32.15
CA LYS A 560 -6.56 1.54 -31.71
C LYS A 560 -6.74 0.03 -31.51
N PRO A 561 -6.34 -0.51 -30.35
CA PRO A 561 -6.37 -1.95 -30.12
C PRO A 561 -7.77 -2.50 -30.33
N VAL A 562 -7.84 -3.64 -31.04
CA VAL A 562 -9.09 -4.36 -31.21
C VAL A 562 -9.57 -4.85 -29.86
N ILE A 563 -10.75 -4.39 -29.45
CA ILE A 563 -11.43 -4.86 -28.25
C ILE A 563 -12.25 -6.08 -28.65
N ILE A 564 -11.90 -7.24 -28.12
CA ILE A 564 -12.67 -8.48 -28.28
C ILE A 564 -13.37 -8.75 -26.94
N PRO A 565 -14.69 -8.49 -26.81
CA PRO A 565 -15.39 -8.66 -25.54
C PRO A 565 -15.37 -10.10 -25.02
N SER A 566 -15.40 -11.07 -25.94
CA SER A 566 -15.26 -12.50 -25.63
C SER A 566 -14.64 -13.25 -26.82
N ALA A 567 -13.79 -14.23 -26.53
CA ALA A 567 -13.20 -15.12 -27.53
C ALA A 567 -13.24 -16.55 -26.99
N ASN A 568 -13.70 -17.49 -27.81
CA ASN A 568 -13.58 -18.92 -27.51
C ASN A 568 -12.35 -19.47 -28.26
N ILE A 569 -11.25 -19.70 -27.53
CA ILE A 569 -9.99 -20.19 -28.09
C ILE A 569 -9.92 -21.68 -27.79
N THR A 570 -10.07 -22.53 -28.81
CA THR A 570 -10.11 -24.00 -28.67
C THR A 570 -8.72 -24.67 -28.76
N GLY A 571 -7.63 -23.89 -28.72
CA GLY A 571 -6.25 -24.37 -28.86
C GLY A 571 -5.23 -23.58 -28.03
N THR A 572 -3.94 -23.77 -28.30
CA THR A 572 -2.85 -23.11 -27.57
C THR A 572 -2.60 -21.69 -28.07
N LEU A 573 -2.50 -20.73 -27.15
CA LEU A 573 -1.96 -19.41 -27.44
C LEU A 573 -0.43 -19.45 -27.32
N THR A 574 0.29 -19.34 -28.43
CA THR A 574 1.76 -19.45 -28.49
C THR A 574 2.45 -18.09 -28.65
N GLY A 575 3.67 -17.94 -28.08
CA GLY A 575 4.58 -16.84 -28.39
C GLY A 575 4.21 -15.44 -27.91
N LYS A 576 3.40 -15.30 -26.85
CA LYS A 576 2.92 -13.99 -26.32
C LYS A 576 2.89 -13.97 -24.78
N THR A 577 3.06 -12.77 -24.21
CA THR A 577 2.75 -12.47 -22.80
C THR A 577 1.24 -12.27 -22.62
N ILE A 578 0.63 -12.93 -21.65
CA ILE A 578 -0.78 -12.69 -21.25
C ILE A 578 -0.78 -11.64 -20.14
N ASN A 579 -1.14 -10.40 -20.46
CA ASN A 579 -1.35 -9.33 -19.47
C ASN A 579 -2.85 -9.22 -19.14
N ALA A 580 -3.33 -10.00 -18.18
CA ALA A 580 -4.73 -10.02 -17.76
C ALA A 580 -4.87 -9.66 -16.28
N SER A 581 -5.91 -8.89 -15.93
CA SER A 581 -6.24 -8.60 -14.52
C SER A 581 -6.82 -9.80 -13.79
N THR A 582 -7.44 -10.73 -14.53
CA THR A 582 -8.08 -11.92 -13.99
C THR A 582 -7.92 -13.05 -15.00
N ILE A 583 -7.46 -14.22 -14.53
CA ILE A 583 -7.35 -15.45 -15.31
C ILE A 583 -8.10 -16.53 -14.54
N ASN A 584 -9.28 -16.91 -15.02
CA ASN A 584 -10.12 -17.94 -14.42
C ASN A 584 -9.89 -19.28 -15.12
N GLY A 585 -8.78 -19.94 -14.80
CA GLY A 585 -8.48 -21.30 -15.30
C GLY A 585 -8.93 -22.37 -14.30
N THR A 586 -9.39 -23.53 -14.78
CA THR A 586 -9.63 -24.70 -13.93
C THR A 586 -8.32 -25.31 -13.41
N THR A 587 -7.25 -25.25 -14.20
CA THR A 587 -5.91 -25.69 -13.81
C THR A 587 -4.88 -24.82 -14.51
N PHE A 588 -3.84 -24.41 -13.79
CA PHE A 588 -2.74 -23.63 -14.35
C PHE A 588 -1.42 -24.36 -14.11
N HIS A 589 -0.70 -24.74 -15.17
CA HIS A 589 0.64 -25.31 -15.08
C HIS A 589 1.69 -24.26 -15.44
N GLY A 590 2.64 -24.02 -14.55
CA GLY A 590 3.79 -23.17 -14.80
C GLY A 590 5.03 -24.00 -15.14
N GLY A 591 5.59 -23.77 -16.33
CA GLY A 591 6.71 -24.54 -16.88
C GLY A 591 6.29 -25.82 -17.60
N ASP A 592 7.26 -26.53 -18.17
CA ASP A 592 7.03 -27.85 -18.78
C ASP A 592 6.91 -28.93 -17.70
N MET A 593 6.31 -30.07 -18.05
CA MET A 593 6.25 -31.24 -17.16
C MET A 593 7.65 -31.62 -16.69
N ILE A 594 7.81 -31.87 -15.39
CA ILE A 594 9.13 -32.15 -14.81
C ILE A 594 9.69 -33.43 -15.43
N SER A 595 10.76 -33.30 -16.21
CA SER A 595 11.44 -34.41 -16.89
C SER A 595 12.37 -35.15 -15.92
N ASN A 596 11.79 -35.95 -15.03
CA ASN A 596 12.51 -36.81 -14.10
C ASN A 596 11.82 -38.17 -13.98
N SER A 597 12.58 -39.27 -13.93
CA SER A 597 12.03 -40.62 -13.80
C SER A 597 11.24 -40.85 -12.51
N ASN A 598 11.52 -40.08 -11.46
CA ASN A 598 10.77 -40.12 -10.21
C ASN A 598 9.44 -39.36 -10.28
N ASN A 599 9.20 -38.54 -11.32
CA ASN A 599 7.92 -37.86 -11.54
C ASN A 599 6.92 -38.77 -12.26
N THR A 600 6.43 -39.82 -11.58
CA THR A 600 5.54 -40.81 -12.20
C THR A 600 4.10 -40.30 -12.41
N ALA A 601 3.73 -39.20 -11.76
CA ALA A 601 2.39 -38.60 -11.84
C ALA A 601 2.29 -37.42 -12.82
N GLY A 602 3.38 -37.07 -13.51
CA GLY A 602 3.37 -35.98 -14.49
C GLY A 602 3.20 -34.59 -13.89
N TYR A 603 3.76 -34.35 -12.70
CA TYR A 603 3.74 -33.03 -12.07
C TYR A 603 4.49 -31.98 -12.89
N TYR A 604 4.01 -30.75 -12.79
CA TYR A 604 4.64 -29.55 -13.33
C TYR A 604 5.31 -28.77 -12.19
N PRO A 605 6.33 -27.94 -12.48
CA PRO A 605 7.04 -27.13 -11.46
C PRO A 605 6.10 -26.27 -10.62
N MET A 606 5.03 -25.76 -11.24
CA MET A 606 3.93 -25.08 -10.58
C MET A 606 2.60 -25.63 -11.10
N THR A 607 1.64 -25.88 -10.21
CA THR A 607 0.26 -26.21 -10.57
C THR A 607 -0.72 -25.50 -9.64
N ILE A 608 -1.65 -24.71 -10.18
CA ILE A 608 -2.85 -24.27 -9.45
C ILE A 608 -3.98 -25.23 -9.82
N THR A 609 -4.57 -25.89 -8.83
CA THR A 609 -5.64 -26.88 -9.00
C THR A 609 -7.03 -26.22 -8.94
N PRO A 610 -8.11 -26.93 -9.39
CA PRO A 610 -9.47 -26.35 -9.43
C PRO A 610 -10.02 -25.89 -8.07
N ASP A 611 -9.54 -26.45 -6.98
CA ASP A 611 -9.87 -26.05 -5.60
C ASP A 611 -9.06 -24.84 -5.10
N GLY A 612 -8.25 -24.23 -5.97
CA GLY A 612 -7.44 -23.05 -5.68
C GLY A 612 -6.13 -23.36 -4.96
N ALA A 613 -5.77 -24.64 -4.76
CA ALA A 613 -4.50 -24.98 -4.14
C ALA A 613 -3.33 -24.68 -5.10
N TYR A 614 -2.35 -23.92 -4.61
CA TYR A 614 -1.11 -23.68 -5.32
C TYR A 614 -0.09 -24.75 -4.91
N ASN A 615 0.47 -25.48 -5.88
CA ASN A 615 1.48 -26.50 -5.67
C ASN A 615 2.75 -26.14 -6.43
N SER A 616 3.88 -26.04 -5.75
CA SER A 616 5.21 -26.01 -6.35
C SER A 616 5.90 -27.34 -6.11
N THR A 617 6.33 -28.00 -7.18
CA THR A 617 6.85 -29.38 -7.11
C THR A 617 8.24 -29.45 -7.74
N TYR A 618 9.12 -30.23 -7.13
CA TYR A 618 10.47 -30.48 -7.61
C TYR A 618 10.82 -31.96 -7.44
N PHE A 619 11.52 -32.52 -8.42
CA PHE A 619 12.08 -33.87 -8.37
C PHE A 619 13.54 -33.85 -8.84
N ASP A 620 14.39 -34.58 -8.14
CA ASP A 620 15.68 -35.01 -8.65
C ASP A 620 15.92 -36.51 -8.43
N SER A 621 17.17 -36.96 -8.57
CA SER A 621 17.55 -38.36 -8.38
C SER A 621 17.42 -38.84 -6.92
N LYS A 622 17.41 -37.93 -5.95
CA LYS A 622 17.48 -38.22 -4.51
C LYS A 622 16.24 -37.80 -3.74
N VAL A 623 15.51 -36.77 -4.16
CA VAL A 623 14.38 -36.22 -3.41
C VAL A 623 13.21 -35.80 -4.31
N ALA A 624 12.02 -35.79 -3.72
CA ALA A 624 10.86 -35.07 -4.22
C ALA A 624 10.39 -34.08 -3.17
N LEU A 625 10.20 -32.84 -3.58
CA LEU A 625 9.77 -31.74 -2.73
C LEU A 625 8.47 -31.16 -3.29
N ARG A 626 7.52 -30.86 -2.40
CA ARG A 626 6.32 -30.13 -2.78
C ARG A 626 5.94 -29.11 -1.72
N ALA A 627 5.78 -27.85 -2.11
CA ALA A 627 5.15 -26.82 -1.30
C ALA A 627 3.72 -26.62 -1.80
N SER A 628 2.73 -26.72 -0.92
CA SER A 628 1.33 -26.48 -1.26
C SER A 628 0.71 -25.44 -0.34
N VAL A 629 0.00 -24.47 -0.92
CA VAL A 629 -0.81 -23.49 -0.18
C VAL A 629 -2.28 -23.81 -0.41
N GLN A 630 -2.99 -24.15 0.66
CA GLN A 630 -4.41 -24.57 0.61
C GLN A 630 -5.12 -24.16 1.90
N SER A 631 -6.31 -23.57 1.79
CA SER A 631 -7.19 -23.25 2.94
C SER A 631 -6.51 -22.48 4.09
N GLY A 632 -5.63 -21.53 3.77
CA GLY A 632 -4.90 -20.72 4.76
C GLY A 632 -3.74 -21.45 5.46
N ALA A 633 -3.40 -22.66 5.00
CA ALA A 633 -2.25 -23.41 5.45
C ALA A 633 -1.18 -23.50 4.35
N ILE A 634 0.08 -23.60 4.77
CA ILE A 634 1.23 -23.94 3.93
C ILE A 634 1.72 -25.31 4.37
N LEU A 635 1.81 -26.25 3.44
CA LEU A 635 2.35 -27.58 3.66
C LEU A 635 3.61 -27.77 2.81
N TYR A 636 4.71 -28.14 3.45
CA TYR A 636 5.94 -28.57 2.77
C TYR A 636 6.08 -30.08 2.93
N ASP A 637 6.04 -30.80 1.82
CA ASP A 637 6.30 -32.23 1.74
C ASP A 637 7.74 -32.48 1.25
N TYR A 638 8.49 -33.25 2.01
CA TYR A 638 9.76 -33.85 1.64
C TYR A 638 9.60 -35.36 1.51
N ARG A 639 10.11 -35.94 0.43
CA ARG A 639 10.21 -37.38 0.22
C ARG A 639 11.62 -37.74 -0.25
N SER A 640 12.24 -38.72 0.40
CA SER A 640 13.45 -39.34 -0.11
C SER A 640 13.11 -40.29 -1.26
N MET A 641 13.83 -40.17 -2.38
CA MET A 641 13.79 -41.11 -3.50
C MET A 641 14.80 -42.26 -3.33
N LEU A 642 15.65 -42.17 -2.31
CA LEU A 642 16.60 -43.21 -1.90
C LEU A 642 16.12 -43.88 -0.61
N PRO A 643 16.21 -45.21 -0.52
CA PRO A 643 15.93 -45.90 0.73
C PRO A 643 17.03 -45.62 1.76
N ASN A 644 16.68 -45.68 3.04
CA ASN A 644 17.62 -45.77 4.15
C ASN A 644 18.20 -47.19 4.27
N ASP A 645 19.06 -47.41 5.25
CA ASP A 645 19.74 -48.69 5.48
C ASP A 645 18.77 -49.86 5.74
N ASN A 646 17.53 -49.58 6.15
CA ASN A 646 16.48 -50.56 6.37
C ASN A 646 15.56 -50.75 5.15
N GLY A 647 15.91 -50.20 3.99
CA GLY A 647 15.12 -50.29 2.76
C GLY A 647 13.86 -49.42 2.73
N LYS A 648 13.70 -48.47 3.68
CA LYS A 648 12.53 -47.59 3.80
C LYS A 648 12.83 -46.19 3.29
N TYR A 649 11.83 -45.45 2.81
CA TYR A 649 12.00 -44.11 2.26
C TYR A 649 11.54 -43.05 3.25
N ILE A 650 12.42 -42.12 3.63
CA ILE A 650 12.10 -41.08 4.62
C ILE A 650 11.10 -40.08 4.04
N TYR A 651 10.11 -39.66 4.84
CA TYR A 651 9.30 -38.47 4.56
C TYR A 651 9.39 -37.46 5.70
N SER A 652 9.20 -36.20 5.37
CA SER A 652 8.96 -35.13 6.34
C SER A 652 7.88 -34.18 5.82
N ASN A 653 6.98 -33.75 6.68
CA ASN A 653 5.87 -32.86 6.38
C ASN A 653 5.91 -31.69 7.37
N THR A 654 5.96 -30.46 6.87
CA THR A 654 5.86 -29.26 7.69
C THR A 654 4.56 -28.53 7.36
N LEU A 655 3.66 -28.47 8.33
CA LEU A 655 2.41 -27.74 8.25
C LEU A 655 2.54 -26.43 9.04
N ILE A 656 2.22 -25.31 8.39
CA ILE A 656 2.12 -23.98 9.00
C ILE A 656 0.71 -23.46 8.76
N ASN A 657 -0.04 -23.18 9.84
CA ASN A 657 -1.41 -22.66 9.75
C ASN A 657 -1.75 -21.80 10.97
N GLY A 658 -3.01 -21.35 11.08
CA GLY A 658 -3.48 -20.54 12.20
C GLY A 658 -3.41 -21.21 13.58
N GLN A 659 -3.14 -22.52 13.66
CA GLN A 659 -2.98 -23.27 14.92
C GLN A 659 -1.50 -23.39 15.34
N GLY A 660 -0.55 -23.09 14.45
CA GLY A 660 0.88 -23.13 14.74
C GLY A 660 1.71 -23.84 13.67
N VAL A 661 2.79 -24.47 14.11
CA VAL A 661 3.73 -25.19 13.25
C VAL A 661 3.84 -26.64 13.71
N THR A 662 3.59 -27.58 12.81
CA THR A 662 3.78 -29.02 13.06
C THR A 662 4.73 -29.60 12.02
N ILE A 663 5.81 -30.22 12.49
CA ILE A 663 6.76 -30.95 11.68
C ILE A 663 6.60 -32.43 12.00
N GLU A 664 6.21 -33.22 11.01
CA GLU A 664 6.05 -34.66 11.10
C GLU A 664 7.11 -35.35 10.24
N SER A 665 7.70 -36.43 10.74
CA SER A 665 8.60 -37.27 9.97
C SER A 665 8.34 -38.76 10.22
N GLY A 666 8.78 -39.59 9.28
CA GLY A 666 8.66 -41.03 9.35
C GLY A 666 9.19 -41.67 8.08
N HIS A 667 8.64 -42.83 7.72
CA HIS A 667 9.05 -43.53 6.50
C HIS A 667 7.87 -44.16 5.74
N THR A 668 8.14 -44.51 4.48
CA THR A 668 7.26 -45.29 3.61
C THR A 668 7.97 -46.57 3.17
N ASP A 669 7.22 -47.63 2.88
CA ASP A 669 7.78 -48.93 2.46
C ASP A 669 8.24 -48.92 1.00
N THR A 670 7.71 -48.00 0.21
CA THR A 670 8.02 -47.81 -1.21
C THR A 670 8.40 -46.36 -1.47
N LYS A 671 9.08 -46.11 -2.59
CA LYS A 671 9.35 -44.76 -3.08
C LYS A 671 8.02 -44.00 -3.25
N ASP A 672 7.91 -42.83 -2.63
CA ASP A 672 6.71 -41.99 -2.69
C ASP A 672 6.85 -40.91 -3.77
N SER A 673 6.69 -41.30 -5.04
CA SER A 673 6.73 -40.38 -6.19
C SER A 673 5.47 -39.53 -6.38
N THR A 674 4.43 -39.76 -5.57
CA THR A 674 3.11 -39.13 -5.72
C THR A 674 2.65 -38.37 -4.47
N PHE A 675 3.51 -38.30 -3.45
CA PHE A 675 3.26 -37.72 -2.13
C PHE A 675 2.11 -38.37 -1.33
N ASN A 676 1.66 -39.55 -1.76
CA ASN A 676 0.46 -40.25 -1.27
C ASN A 676 0.77 -41.67 -0.75
N ALA A 677 2.03 -42.10 -0.71
CA ALA A 677 2.38 -43.41 -0.18
C ALA A 677 2.02 -43.55 1.31
N LYS A 678 1.76 -44.79 1.75
CA LYS A 678 1.41 -45.11 3.15
C LYS A 678 2.59 -44.78 4.07
N ARG A 679 2.33 -43.94 5.07
CA ARG A 679 3.30 -43.45 6.06
C ARG A 679 3.26 -44.29 7.33
N THR A 680 4.42 -44.64 7.85
CA THR A 680 4.61 -45.40 9.11
C THR A 680 5.78 -44.82 9.92
N GLY A 681 5.91 -45.19 11.20
CA GLY A 681 7.00 -44.69 12.05
C GLY A 681 6.91 -43.20 12.41
N ARG A 682 5.69 -42.65 12.50
CA ARG A 682 5.40 -41.22 12.68
C ARG A 682 6.00 -40.66 13.99
N SER A 683 6.81 -39.63 13.88
CA SER A 683 7.30 -38.75 14.97
C SER A 683 6.98 -37.30 14.62
N TYR A 684 6.64 -36.46 15.59
CA TYR A 684 6.37 -35.05 15.31
C TYR A 684 6.83 -34.09 16.41
N ILE A 685 7.14 -32.87 15.98
CA ILE A 685 7.37 -31.69 16.80
C ILE A 685 6.26 -30.70 16.46
N SER A 686 5.54 -30.21 17.47
CA SER A 686 4.44 -29.27 17.27
C SER A 686 4.57 -28.08 18.20
N LEU A 687 4.51 -26.87 17.64
CA LEU A 687 4.45 -25.60 18.38
C LEU A 687 3.08 -24.97 18.18
N THR A 688 2.23 -25.01 19.20
CA THR A 688 0.87 -24.43 19.15
C THR A 688 0.60 -23.54 20.36
N PRO A 689 -0.31 -22.55 20.28
CA PRO A 689 -0.68 -21.72 21.42
C PRO A 689 -1.24 -22.53 22.60
N SER A 690 -1.97 -23.62 22.33
CA SER A 690 -2.59 -24.45 23.36
C SER A 690 -1.65 -25.46 24.00
N GLY A 691 -0.66 -25.97 23.25
CA GLY A 691 0.22 -27.06 23.66
C GLY A 691 1.67 -26.64 23.92
N GLY A 692 2.06 -25.40 23.61
CA GLY A 692 3.46 -24.99 23.62
C GLY A 692 4.28 -25.83 22.65
N LEU A 693 5.50 -26.21 23.05
CA LEU A 693 6.37 -27.10 22.29
C LEU A 693 6.15 -28.56 22.72
N MET A 694 5.48 -29.33 21.86
CA MET A 694 5.24 -30.76 22.04
C MET A 694 6.20 -31.60 21.19
N LEU A 695 6.83 -32.60 21.81
CA LEU A 695 7.69 -33.59 21.17
C LEU A 695 7.03 -34.97 21.29
N SER A 696 6.91 -35.72 20.19
CA SER A 696 6.30 -37.05 20.20
C SER A 696 6.98 -38.02 19.24
N GLY A 697 7.17 -39.25 19.68
CA GLY A 697 7.89 -40.30 18.95
C GLY A 697 9.39 -40.34 19.27
N PRO A 698 10.06 -41.49 19.05
CA PRO A 698 11.40 -41.78 19.57
C PRO A 698 12.52 -40.88 19.04
N ASN A 699 12.27 -40.14 17.95
CA ASN A 699 13.25 -39.30 17.28
C ASN A 699 12.96 -37.79 17.36
N SER A 700 11.97 -37.38 18.18
CA SER A 700 11.59 -35.96 18.34
C SER A 700 12.35 -35.34 19.52
N ASN A 701 13.58 -34.91 19.28
CA ASN A 701 14.42 -34.30 20.31
C ASN A 701 14.55 -32.78 20.08
N ILE A 702 14.60 -32.00 21.16
CA ILE A 702 15.15 -30.63 21.09
C ILE A 702 16.64 -30.77 21.33
N ASP A 703 17.39 -30.58 20.26
CA ASP A 703 18.82 -30.78 20.24
C ASP A 703 19.54 -29.46 20.51
N PHE A 704 20.12 -29.33 21.69
CA PHE A 704 21.14 -28.33 21.96
C PHE A 704 22.48 -29.01 21.67
N ALA A 705 23.42 -28.33 21.01
CA ALA A 705 24.64 -28.92 20.44
C ALA A 705 25.46 -29.86 21.36
N GLY A 706 25.21 -29.88 22.67
CA GLY A 706 25.73 -30.89 23.60
C GLY A 706 24.73 -31.69 24.46
N MET A 707 23.47 -31.31 24.55
CA MET A 707 22.46 -32.09 25.28
C MET A 707 21.18 -32.03 24.49
N TYR A 708 20.41 -33.09 24.52
CA TYR A 708 19.10 -33.04 23.95
C TYR A 708 18.06 -33.29 25.02
N MET A 709 16.93 -32.62 24.86
CA MET A 709 15.73 -32.98 25.58
C MET A 709 14.98 -33.98 24.72
N ASN A 710 14.88 -35.20 25.23
CA ASN A 710 14.11 -36.23 24.56
C ASN A 710 12.60 -36.02 24.82
N PRO A 711 11.70 -36.75 24.13
CA PRO A 711 10.25 -36.62 24.34
C PRO A 711 9.76 -36.91 25.76
N TYR A 712 10.59 -37.54 26.60
CA TYR A 712 10.25 -37.85 28.01
C TYR A 712 10.65 -36.73 28.98
N GLY A 713 11.21 -35.61 28.47
CA GLY A 713 11.67 -34.50 29.29
C GLY A 713 13.05 -34.72 29.93
N ASN A 714 13.74 -35.82 29.59
CA ASN A 714 15.08 -36.05 30.11
C ASN A 714 16.06 -35.12 29.42
N ILE A 715 16.88 -34.42 30.21
CA ILE A 715 18.09 -33.76 29.71
C ILE A 715 19.14 -34.85 29.54
N VAL A 716 19.23 -35.35 28.32
CA VAL A 716 20.22 -36.36 27.97
C VAL A 716 21.43 -35.63 27.42
N GLY A 717 22.52 -35.70 28.17
CA GLY A 717 23.80 -35.33 27.60
C GLY A 717 24.11 -36.23 26.44
N LYS A 718 24.50 -35.64 25.31
CA LYS A 718 25.08 -36.42 24.24
C LYS A 718 26.38 -37.01 24.74
N SER A 719 26.73 -38.21 24.29
CA SER A 719 28.05 -38.80 24.55
C SER A 719 29.20 -37.88 24.11
N SER A 720 28.94 -36.98 23.16
CA SER A 720 29.85 -35.91 22.74
C SER A 720 29.95 -34.72 23.72
N SER A 721 29.30 -34.74 24.90
CA SER A 721 29.25 -33.63 25.84
C SER A 721 29.38 -34.04 27.29
N ALA A 722 30.23 -33.32 28.00
CA ALA A 722 30.64 -33.67 29.35
C ALA A 722 29.71 -33.12 30.43
N TYR A 723 29.07 -31.97 30.21
CA TYR A 723 28.22 -31.32 31.21
C TYR A 723 27.21 -30.37 30.56
N TRP A 724 26.21 -30.01 31.34
CA TRP A 724 25.34 -28.87 31.10
C TRP A 724 25.40 -27.88 32.27
N GLN A 725 25.05 -26.62 32.02
CA GLN A 725 25.21 -25.57 33.04
C GLN A 725 24.07 -24.56 33.06
N VAL A 726 23.69 -24.13 34.27
CA VAL A 726 22.86 -22.96 34.53
C VAL A 726 23.79 -21.76 34.67
N SER A 727 23.53 -20.71 33.90
CA SER A 727 24.33 -19.49 33.88
C SER A 727 23.46 -18.29 34.21
N LYS A 728 24.05 -17.26 34.81
CA LYS A 728 23.43 -15.94 34.97
C LYS A 728 23.33 -15.25 33.60
N ALA A 729 22.31 -14.43 33.39
CA ALA A 729 22.18 -13.61 32.19
C ALA A 729 23.28 -12.53 32.13
N GLY A 730 23.88 -12.30 30.95
CA GLY A 730 24.85 -11.24 30.69
C GLY A 730 24.38 -10.31 29.56
N ASN A 731 25.11 -9.22 29.30
CA ASN A 731 24.70 -8.17 28.35
C ASN A 731 24.61 -8.59 26.86
N SER A 732 24.94 -9.83 26.48
CA SER A 732 25.01 -10.25 25.07
C SER A 732 24.65 -11.72 24.84
N ASN A 733 23.76 -12.33 25.65
CA ASN A 733 23.46 -13.78 25.61
C ASN A 733 24.68 -14.73 25.73
N SER A 734 25.88 -14.18 25.97
CA SER A 734 27.15 -14.92 26.06
C SER A 734 27.38 -15.57 27.44
N GLY A 735 26.39 -15.58 28.33
CA GLY A 735 26.48 -16.11 29.69
C GLY A 735 27.21 -15.17 30.67
N GLY A 736 26.47 -14.52 31.57
CA GLY A 736 26.94 -13.61 32.62
C GLY A 736 27.47 -14.29 33.89
N GLY A 737 28.10 -15.45 33.76
CA GLY A 737 28.66 -16.23 34.88
C GLY A 737 27.95 -17.56 35.13
N VAL A 738 28.66 -18.54 35.70
CA VAL A 738 28.15 -19.89 35.98
C VAL A 738 27.47 -19.94 37.35
N THR A 739 26.22 -20.39 37.39
CA THR A 739 25.47 -20.61 38.64
C THR A 739 25.59 -22.05 39.11
N ALA A 740 25.45 -23.01 38.20
CA ALA A 740 25.57 -24.45 38.51
C ALA A 740 25.98 -25.25 37.27
N ARG A 741 26.69 -26.36 37.46
CA ARG A 741 27.04 -27.32 36.41
C ARG A 741 26.63 -28.73 36.82
N PHE A 742 26.15 -29.49 35.85
CA PHE A 742 25.68 -30.85 36.03
C PHE A 742 26.35 -31.73 34.97
N GLY A 743 27.13 -32.72 35.41
CA GLY A 743 27.80 -33.69 34.52
C GLY A 743 26.82 -34.74 34.00
N ILE A 744 27.15 -35.37 32.87
CA ILE A 744 26.38 -36.50 32.31
C ILE A 744 27.17 -37.78 32.52
N ASP A 745 26.61 -38.73 33.27
CA ASP A 745 27.19 -40.08 33.43
C ASP A 745 27.09 -40.82 32.10
N THR A 746 28.23 -41.21 31.53
CA THR A 746 28.31 -41.79 30.18
C THR A 746 28.63 -43.29 30.20
N GLY A 747 28.38 -44.01 31.30
CA GLY A 747 28.77 -45.43 31.37
C GLY A 747 28.16 -46.34 32.46
N ASP A 748 26.92 -46.11 32.93
CA ASP A 748 26.14 -47.01 33.80
C ASP A 748 26.85 -47.51 35.09
N LYS A 749 27.44 -46.60 35.89
CA LYS A 749 27.81 -46.86 37.30
C LYS A 749 27.81 -45.56 38.13
N GLY A 750 26.81 -45.30 38.98
CA GLY A 750 27.02 -44.25 40.00
C GLY A 750 25.89 -43.91 40.97
N THR A 751 26.14 -44.13 42.26
CA THR A 751 25.76 -43.17 43.30
C THR A 751 26.09 -41.74 42.82
N ILE A 752 25.32 -40.71 43.21
CA ILE A 752 25.72 -39.29 43.06
C ILE A 752 26.87 -39.06 44.04
N ASN A 753 27.97 -39.64 43.65
CA ASN A 753 29.21 -39.55 44.33
C ASN A 753 29.69 -38.15 44.01
N PHE A 754 29.67 -37.34 45.04
CA PHE A 754 30.64 -36.28 45.17
C PHE A 754 31.97 -36.97 45.42
N TYR A 755 32.56 -37.51 44.36
CA TYR A 755 33.82 -38.27 44.39
C TYR A 755 35.00 -37.44 44.89
N ARG A 756 34.79 -36.13 45.06
CA ARG A 756 35.70 -35.25 45.77
C ARG A 756 35.07 -34.94 47.12
N PRO A 757 35.86 -35.02 48.21
CA PRO A 757 35.46 -34.44 49.48
C PRO A 757 34.98 -33.02 49.23
N LEU A 758 33.74 -32.72 49.65
CA LEU A 758 33.19 -31.38 49.55
C LEU A 758 33.99 -30.48 50.51
N PHE A 759 34.87 -29.63 49.95
CA PHE A 759 35.46 -28.52 50.69
C PHE A 759 34.46 -27.38 50.69
N VAL A 760 33.56 -27.45 51.66
CA VAL A 760 32.62 -26.39 51.95
C VAL A 760 33.14 -25.68 53.19
N ASP A 761 33.16 -24.34 53.15
CA ASP A 761 33.63 -23.46 54.24
C ASP A 761 33.01 -23.89 55.58
N GLU A 762 31.78 -24.38 55.49
CA GLU A 762 31.09 -25.13 56.53
C GLU A 762 30.49 -26.41 55.91
N ILE A 763 30.92 -27.59 56.38
CA ILE A 763 30.15 -28.83 56.17
C ILE A 763 28.97 -28.75 57.14
N GLY A 764 27.88 -28.14 56.68
CA GLY A 764 26.64 -28.01 57.43
C GLY A 764 26.03 -29.39 57.72
N GLY A 765 26.42 -29.97 58.86
CA GLY A 765 25.97 -31.27 59.32
C GLY A 765 25.83 -31.38 60.84
N PHE A 766 25.70 -30.27 61.57
CA PHE A 766 25.02 -30.31 62.87
C PHE A 766 23.55 -29.92 62.68
N THR A 767 22.90 -30.46 61.64
CA THR A 767 21.49 -30.19 61.32
C THR A 767 20.60 -31.22 62.01
N SER A 768 19.30 -30.95 62.15
CA SER A 768 18.36 -31.94 62.71
C SER A 768 18.21 -33.18 61.80
N SER A 769 18.40 -33.02 60.49
CA SER A 769 18.24 -34.07 59.46
C SER A 769 19.32 -35.16 59.50
N ASN A 770 20.43 -34.92 60.17
CA ASN A 770 21.47 -35.91 60.43
C ASN A 770 21.73 -36.10 61.94
N GLY A 771 20.77 -35.75 62.80
CA GLY A 771 20.81 -36.02 64.25
C GLY A 771 21.88 -35.23 65.02
N HIS A 772 22.25 -34.05 64.53
CA HIS A 772 23.35 -33.23 65.08
C HIS A 772 24.68 -34.00 65.15
N ALA A 773 24.93 -34.83 64.14
CA ALA A 773 26.09 -35.71 64.11
C ALA A 773 26.76 -35.72 62.74
N LEU A 774 28.09 -35.71 62.76
CA LEU A 774 28.90 -36.04 61.60
C LEU A 774 29.27 -37.53 61.67
N PHE A 775 28.78 -38.30 60.69
CA PHE A 775 29.06 -39.72 60.58
C PHE A 775 30.23 -39.97 59.63
N ILE A 776 31.20 -40.76 60.10
CA ILE A 776 32.29 -41.25 59.27
C ILE A 776 32.14 -42.76 59.15
N HIS A 777 31.78 -43.21 57.95
CA HIS A 777 31.56 -44.62 57.60
C HIS A 777 32.77 -45.16 56.83
N GLY A 778 33.19 -46.40 57.14
CA GLY A 778 34.10 -47.19 56.30
C GLY A 778 33.35 -48.11 55.32
N ASP A 779 33.94 -48.37 54.15
CA ASP A 779 33.39 -49.22 53.06
C ASP A 779 33.38 -50.72 53.43
N ASP A 780 32.29 -51.42 53.14
CA ASP A 780 31.92 -52.74 53.66
C ASP A 780 31.55 -53.79 52.59
N ASN A 781 32.03 -53.65 51.35
CA ASN A 781 32.05 -54.73 50.32
C ASN A 781 30.77 -55.59 50.23
N GLY A 782 29.59 -55.00 50.50
CA GLY A 782 28.29 -55.64 50.43
C GLY A 782 27.99 -56.73 51.46
N THR A 783 28.82 -56.93 52.50
CA THR A 783 28.51 -57.91 53.56
C THR A 783 27.88 -57.20 54.74
N SER A 784 26.54 -57.16 54.79
CA SER A 784 25.78 -56.43 55.81
C SER A 784 26.15 -56.90 57.23
N GLY A 785 26.80 -56.02 58.01
CA GLY A 785 27.02 -56.24 59.44
C GLY A 785 28.33 -55.74 60.06
N SER A 786 29.28 -55.15 59.30
CA SER A 786 30.52 -54.64 59.91
C SER A 786 31.13 -53.44 59.19
N THR A 787 30.57 -52.24 59.38
CA THR A 787 31.25 -50.96 59.06
C THR A 787 31.85 -50.36 60.32
N GLY A 788 33.13 -50.00 60.30
CA GLY A 788 33.72 -49.13 61.32
C GLY A 788 33.01 -47.77 61.34
N GLN A 789 32.40 -47.39 62.46
CA GLN A 789 31.69 -46.11 62.62
C GLN A 789 32.37 -45.24 63.68
N MET A 790 32.64 -43.99 63.30
CA MET A 790 33.06 -42.93 64.23
C MET A 790 32.11 -41.75 64.14
N ILE A 791 31.71 -41.24 65.30
CA ILE A 791 30.70 -40.19 65.44
C ILE A 791 31.25 -39.05 66.28
N PHE A 792 31.22 -37.84 65.72
CA PHE A 792 31.39 -36.59 66.46
C PHE A 792 30.00 -36.06 66.85
N ARG A 793 29.69 -36.03 68.15
CA ARG A 793 28.37 -35.63 68.67
C ARG A 793 28.46 -34.81 69.95
N LYS A 794 27.37 -34.16 70.35
CA LYS A 794 27.21 -33.48 71.64
C LYS A 794 25.98 -34.02 72.35
N ASP A 795 26.09 -34.28 73.65
CA ASP A 795 24.95 -34.60 74.50
C ASP A 795 24.59 -33.44 75.45
N GLY A 796 23.67 -33.68 76.37
CA GLY A 796 23.22 -32.70 77.37
C GLY A 796 24.30 -32.23 78.36
N ARG A 797 25.51 -32.79 78.31
CA ARG A 797 26.65 -32.39 79.15
C ARG A 797 27.75 -31.74 78.33
N SER A 798 28.23 -32.43 77.28
CA SER A 798 29.42 -31.98 76.54
C SER A 798 29.59 -32.64 75.16
N ALA A 799 30.58 -32.18 74.39
CA ALA A 799 30.96 -32.78 73.10
C ALA A 799 31.78 -34.06 73.31
N GLN A 800 31.54 -35.09 72.51
CA GLN A 800 32.13 -36.41 72.64
C GLN A 800 32.47 -37.03 71.27
N VAL A 801 33.50 -37.89 71.26
CA VAL A 801 33.89 -38.74 70.11
C VAL A 801 33.59 -40.19 70.47
N VAL A 802 32.72 -40.85 69.70
CA VAL A 802 32.20 -42.19 70.04
C VAL A 802 32.43 -43.17 68.90
N SER A 803 32.83 -44.41 69.25
CA SER A 803 32.93 -45.51 68.31
C SER A 803 32.70 -46.87 68.97
N ALA A 804 31.56 -47.50 68.66
CA ALA A 804 31.26 -48.87 69.09
C ALA A 804 32.24 -49.88 68.48
N SER A 805 32.72 -49.62 67.27
CA SER A 805 33.71 -50.46 66.58
C SER A 805 35.06 -50.45 67.30
N ILE A 806 35.45 -49.33 67.91
CA ILE A 806 36.66 -49.26 68.74
C ILE A 806 36.43 -49.99 70.07
N TYR A 807 35.29 -49.79 70.73
CA TYR A 807 34.98 -50.42 72.02
C TYR A 807 34.93 -51.95 71.96
N ASN A 808 34.29 -52.53 70.93
CA ASN A 808 34.12 -53.99 70.81
C ASN A 808 35.41 -54.75 70.48
N ARG A 809 36.54 -54.07 70.29
CA ARG A 809 37.82 -54.67 69.91
C ARG A 809 38.75 -54.73 71.12
N THR A 810 38.88 -55.91 71.72
CA THR A 810 39.69 -56.12 72.93
C THR A 810 41.13 -56.52 72.61
N TYR A 811 42.07 -56.08 73.45
CA TYR A 811 43.50 -56.41 73.39
C TYR A 811 44.04 -56.69 74.80
N SER A 812 45.03 -57.57 74.94
CA SER A 812 45.66 -57.89 76.24
C SER A 812 46.88 -57.01 76.58
N GLY A 813 47.19 -56.01 75.77
CA GLY A 813 48.28 -55.06 76.02
C GLY A 813 47.88 -53.93 76.98
N GLY A 814 48.86 -53.25 77.57
CA GLY A 814 48.62 -52.07 78.44
C GLY A 814 48.16 -50.81 77.69
N SER A 815 47.67 -49.82 78.44
CA SER A 815 47.19 -48.54 77.92
C SER A 815 48.31 -47.69 77.29
N ASN A 816 48.20 -47.38 75.98
CA ASN A 816 49.26 -46.72 75.22
C ASN A 816 48.91 -45.30 74.70
N VAL A 817 47.72 -44.76 75.02
CA VAL A 817 47.24 -43.44 74.55
C VAL A 817 46.93 -42.53 75.74
N THR A 818 47.23 -41.24 75.63
CA THR A 818 46.91 -40.19 76.62
C THR A 818 46.20 -39.01 75.96
N VAL A 819 45.40 -38.27 76.73
CA VAL A 819 44.87 -36.95 76.34
C VAL A 819 45.68 -35.89 77.07
N THR A 820 46.26 -34.92 76.34
CA THR A 820 46.99 -33.80 76.95
C THR A 820 46.03 -32.77 77.55
N SER A 821 46.51 -31.85 78.37
CA SER A 821 45.72 -30.68 78.82
C SER A 821 45.14 -29.83 77.68
N TYR A 822 45.78 -29.83 76.49
CA TYR A 822 45.24 -29.22 75.26
C TYR A 822 44.21 -30.06 74.48
N GLY A 823 43.74 -31.20 75.02
CA GLY A 823 42.77 -32.07 74.35
C GLY A 823 43.32 -32.90 73.18
N THR A 824 44.64 -33.05 73.07
CA THR A 824 45.29 -33.82 71.98
C THR A 824 45.49 -35.28 72.36
N LEU A 825 45.19 -36.21 71.44
CA LEU A 825 45.50 -37.63 71.59
C LEU A 825 46.98 -37.90 71.29
N GLY A 826 47.73 -38.40 72.28
CA GLY A 826 49.16 -38.72 72.20
C GLY A 826 49.49 -40.17 72.55
N ARG A 827 50.66 -40.67 72.10
CA ARG A 827 51.13 -42.05 72.40
C ARG A 827 52.14 -42.07 73.55
N ILE A 828 51.94 -42.98 74.51
CA ILE A 828 52.86 -43.22 75.63
C ILE A 828 54.03 -44.09 75.17
N THR A 829 55.26 -43.78 75.61
CA THR A 829 56.46 -44.57 75.25
C THR A 829 57.51 -44.63 76.35
N SER A 830 58.10 -45.82 76.52
CA SER A 830 59.18 -46.13 77.47
C SER A 830 60.50 -46.52 76.81
N ALA A 831 60.57 -46.57 75.48
CA ALA A 831 61.78 -47.02 74.78
C ALA A 831 62.90 -46.00 74.91
N SER A 832 64.14 -46.47 75.14
CA SER A 832 65.32 -45.62 75.34
C SER A 832 65.57 -44.63 74.21
N LYS A 833 65.17 -44.92 72.96
CA LYS A 833 65.30 -43.99 71.84
C LYS A 833 64.50 -42.68 71.99
N TYR A 834 63.52 -42.66 72.88
CA TYR A 834 62.73 -41.47 73.20
C TYR A 834 63.12 -40.87 74.56
N LYS A 835 64.21 -41.33 75.18
CA LYS A 835 64.64 -40.93 76.53
C LYS A 835 66.11 -40.49 76.49
N LEU A 836 66.45 -39.47 77.28
CA LEU A 836 67.81 -39.02 77.52
C LEU A 836 68.07 -39.08 79.03
N ASP A 837 69.34 -39.23 79.41
CA ASP A 837 69.78 -39.25 80.81
C ASP A 837 69.19 -40.41 81.65
N ILE A 838 69.34 -41.66 81.15
CA ILE A 838 68.81 -42.84 81.83
C ILE A 838 69.73 -43.27 82.97
N THR A 839 69.30 -43.05 84.21
CA THR A 839 70.02 -43.40 85.45
C THR A 839 69.31 -44.52 86.20
N LYS A 840 70.05 -45.42 86.86
CA LYS A 840 69.48 -46.52 87.68
C LYS A 840 69.56 -46.15 89.16
N GLU A 841 68.42 -46.21 89.85
CA GLU A 841 68.31 -45.94 91.29
C GLU A 841 68.38 -47.26 92.09
N THR A 842 69.06 -47.25 93.24
CA THR A 842 69.27 -48.44 94.09
C THR A 842 68.87 -48.23 95.55
N SER A 843 68.43 -47.02 95.91
CA SER A 843 67.98 -46.67 97.25
C SER A 843 66.57 -47.21 97.54
N ILE A 844 66.40 -47.86 98.69
CA ILE A 844 65.09 -48.34 99.17
C ILE A 844 64.26 -47.23 99.84
N SER A 845 64.80 -46.01 99.94
CA SER A 845 64.13 -44.90 100.63
C SER A 845 62.76 -44.53 100.03
N PRO A 846 62.57 -44.48 98.70
CA PRO A 846 61.27 -44.23 98.11
C PRO A 846 60.25 -45.33 98.41
N ALA A 847 60.68 -46.60 98.45
CA ALA A 847 59.84 -47.73 98.85
C ALA A 847 59.31 -47.55 100.28
N ASN A 848 60.19 -47.17 101.21
CA ASN A 848 59.80 -46.93 102.61
C ASN A 848 58.83 -45.75 102.74
N LYS A 849 58.99 -44.68 101.93
CA LYS A 849 58.06 -43.56 101.90
C LYS A 849 56.68 -43.99 101.39
N LEU A 850 56.62 -44.79 100.33
CA LEU A 850 55.37 -45.30 99.79
C LEU A 850 54.65 -46.22 100.79
N LEU A 851 55.39 -47.11 101.46
CA LEU A 851 54.87 -47.99 102.50
C LEU A 851 54.39 -47.25 103.77
N SER A 852 54.73 -45.96 103.93
CA SER A 852 54.25 -45.12 105.02
C SER A 852 52.92 -44.40 104.74
N ILE A 853 52.39 -44.49 103.52
CA ILE A 853 51.14 -43.85 103.11
C ILE A 853 49.97 -44.81 103.32
N ASP A 854 48.93 -44.34 104.00
CA ASP A 854 47.68 -45.07 104.17
C ASP A 854 46.82 -45.04 102.88
N MET A 855 46.16 -46.17 102.57
CA MET A 855 45.26 -46.26 101.43
C MET A 855 43.98 -45.42 101.63
N SER A 856 43.57 -44.71 100.58
CA SER A 856 42.37 -43.87 100.55
C SER A 856 41.21 -44.51 99.79
N SER A 857 39.98 -44.01 100.01
CA SER A 857 38.80 -44.38 99.22
C SER A 857 37.80 -43.23 99.04
N TRP A 858 37.22 -43.09 97.84
CA TRP A 858 36.37 -41.95 97.46
C TRP A 858 35.18 -42.36 96.58
N ILE A 859 34.21 -41.46 96.45
CA ILE A 859 33.12 -41.54 95.47
C ILE A 859 33.30 -40.36 94.51
N ASP A 860 33.08 -40.59 93.21
CA ASP A 860 33.15 -39.52 92.23
C ASP A 860 32.05 -38.48 92.46
N LYS A 861 32.46 -37.23 92.65
CA LYS A 861 31.56 -36.14 93.02
C LYS A 861 30.50 -35.88 91.96
N SER A 862 30.90 -35.86 90.68
CA SER A 862 30.02 -35.48 89.56
C SER A 862 28.87 -36.46 89.37
N SER A 863 29.17 -37.76 89.52
CA SER A 863 28.20 -38.85 89.37
C SER A 863 27.16 -38.85 90.49
N ALA A 864 27.56 -38.53 91.72
CA ALA A 864 26.67 -38.47 92.88
C ALA A 864 25.68 -37.28 92.83
N GLU A 865 26.11 -36.11 92.34
CA GLU A 865 25.27 -34.90 92.25
C GLU A 865 24.16 -35.03 91.20
N GLN A 866 24.49 -35.46 89.99
CA GLN A 866 23.49 -35.59 88.91
C GLN A 866 22.40 -36.62 89.21
N LEU A 867 22.74 -37.68 89.95
CA LEU A 867 21.77 -38.66 90.47
C LEU A 867 20.77 -38.03 91.45
N SER A 868 21.20 -37.02 92.22
CA SER A 868 20.32 -36.25 93.09
C SER A 868 19.35 -35.36 92.29
N ASP A 869 19.83 -34.67 91.26
CA ASP A 869 19.04 -33.72 90.46
C ASP A 869 17.96 -34.41 89.62
N SER A 870 18.29 -35.56 89.04
CA SER A 870 17.29 -36.37 88.35
C SER A 870 16.13 -36.70 89.29
N LYS A 871 16.40 -36.89 90.59
CA LYS A 871 15.37 -37.23 91.58
C LYS A 871 14.50 -36.07 91.98
N THR A 872 15.01 -34.87 91.90
CA THR A 872 14.16 -33.72 92.14
C THR A 872 13.22 -33.49 90.95
N ASN A 873 13.59 -33.92 89.75
CA ASN A 873 12.94 -33.53 88.49
C ASN A 873 12.33 -34.67 87.65
N GLY A 874 12.45 -35.93 88.06
CA GLY A 874 11.80 -37.08 87.39
C GLY A 874 12.15 -37.27 85.90
N THR A 875 13.24 -36.69 85.40
CA THR A 875 13.79 -36.93 84.05
C THR A 875 14.77 -38.09 84.08
N ASP A 876 14.72 -38.96 83.07
CA ASP A 876 15.54 -40.18 83.01
C ASP A 876 16.91 -39.97 82.35
N LEU A 877 17.92 -40.60 82.97
CA LEU A 877 19.34 -40.48 82.64
C LEU A 877 19.72 -41.51 81.55
N SER A 878 20.53 -41.08 80.58
CA SER A 878 20.69 -41.77 79.27
C SER A 878 21.77 -42.85 79.18
N GLU A 879 22.76 -42.85 80.07
CA GLU A 879 23.76 -43.93 80.14
C GLU A 879 23.60 -44.70 81.46
N PRO A 880 23.28 -46.01 81.41
CA PRO A 880 23.07 -46.85 82.59
C PRO A 880 24.32 -47.09 83.45
N GLU A 881 25.50 -46.63 83.03
CA GLU A 881 26.78 -46.94 83.68
C GLU A 881 27.30 -45.86 84.65
N MET A 882 26.57 -44.75 84.85
CA MET A 882 26.84 -43.80 85.95
C MET A 882 26.51 -44.42 87.32
N ASN A 883 27.31 -45.40 87.70
CA ASN A 883 27.23 -46.04 88.98
C ASN A 883 28.21 -45.36 89.93
N VAL A 884 27.67 -44.91 91.06
CA VAL A 884 28.40 -44.24 92.15
C VAL A 884 29.18 -45.30 92.92
N PHE A 885 30.24 -45.83 92.32
CA PHE A 885 31.10 -46.83 92.96
C PHE A 885 32.11 -46.15 93.89
N ARG A 886 32.40 -46.83 95.01
CA ARG A 886 33.52 -46.43 95.87
C ARG A 886 34.82 -46.92 95.24
N HIS A 887 35.70 -45.98 94.90
CA HIS A 887 37.02 -46.24 94.37
C HIS A 887 38.05 -46.28 95.50
N TYR A 888 39.11 -47.06 95.30
CA TYR A 888 40.21 -47.24 96.25
C TYR A 888 41.53 -46.90 95.56
N GLY A 889 42.44 -46.24 96.27
CA GLY A 889 43.71 -45.81 95.72
C GLY A 889 44.42 -44.82 96.62
N LEU A 890 45.28 -44.00 96.03
CA LEU A 890 46.00 -42.93 96.70
C LEU A 890 45.49 -41.55 96.26
N ILE A 891 45.58 -40.60 97.17
CA ILE A 891 45.26 -39.19 96.93
C ILE A 891 46.59 -38.48 96.61
N ALA A 892 46.61 -37.69 95.53
CA ALA A 892 47.83 -37.11 94.99
C ALA A 892 48.56 -36.22 96.01
N GLU A 893 47.79 -35.48 96.81
CA GLU A 893 48.28 -34.60 97.86
C GLU A 893 48.96 -35.35 99.01
N ASP A 894 48.61 -36.62 99.25
CA ASP A 894 49.24 -37.43 100.29
C ASP A 894 50.61 -37.95 99.85
N LEU A 895 50.82 -38.18 98.55
CA LEU A 895 52.17 -38.47 97.99
C LEU A 895 53.10 -37.26 98.14
N ILE A 896 52.60 -36.04 97.92
CA ILE A 896 53.37 -34.80 98.13
C ILE A 896 53.79 -34.69 99.60
N LYS A 897 52.87 -34.97 100.54
CA LYS A 897 53.18 -34.93 101.99
C LYS A 897 54.24 -35.97 102.40
N ALA A 898 54.27 -37.13 101.74
CA ALA A 898 55.28 -38.16 101.97
C ALA A 898 56.62 -37.88 101.26
N GLY A 899 56.70 -36.81 100.46
CA GLY A 899 57.89 -36.43 99.70
C GLY A 899 58.19 -37.34 98.51
N LEU A 900 57.13 -37.68 97.75
CA LEU A 900 57.12 -38.44 96.48
C LEU A 900 56.50 -37.60 95.33
N ASP A 901 56.79 -36.30 95.30
CA ASP A 901 56.27 -35.33 94.33
C ASP A 901 56.51 -35.71 92.85
N GLU A 902 57.58 -36.45 92.57
CA GLU A 902 57.99 -36.85 91.22
C GLU A 902 57.01 -37.82 90.53
N PHE A 903 56.08 -38.44 91.27
CA PHE A 903 55.04 -39.31 90.75
C PHE A 903 53.65 -38.64 90.70
N VAL A 904 53.56 -37.33 90.97
CA VAL A 904 52.31 -36.57 90.93
C VAL A 904 52.22 -35.76 89.65
N ILE A 905 51.10 -35.89 88.94
CA ILE A 905 50.79 -35.08 87.77
C ILE A 905 50.26 -33.74 88.27
N LYS A 906 50.95 -32.65 87.90
CA LYS A 906 50.61 -31.29 88.31
C LYS A 906 50.05 -30.50 87.12
N GLY A 907 49.01 -29.70 87.38
CA GLY A 907 48.43 -28.77 86.42
C GLY A 907 49.26 -27.50 86.26
N ASP A 908 48.84 -26.60 85.36
CA ASP A 908 49.61 -25.41 84.98
C ASP A 908 49.80 -24.39 86.13
N ASN A 909 48.94 -24.44 87.14
CA ASN A 909 49.06 -23.66 88.38
C ASN A 909 49.91 -24.36 89.46
N GLY A 910 50.51 -25.50 89.14
CA GLY A 910 51.28 -26.35 90.04
C GLY A 910 50.46 -27.21 91.01
N GLN A 911 49.12 -27.19 90.92
CA GLN A 911 48.26 -28.00 91.78
C GLN A 911 48.23 -29.46 91.31
N ALA A 912 47.97 -30.37 92.25
CA ALA A 912 47.89 -31.79 91.94
C ALA A 912 46.61 -32.09 91.15
N GLU A 913 46.76 -32.72 90.00
CA GLU A 913 45.68 -33.11 89.09
C GLU A 913 45.54 -34.64 89.00
N GLY A 914 46.60 -35.39 89.36
CA GLY A 914 46.58 -36.86 89.33
C GLY A 914 47.88 -37.50 89.81
N ILE A 915 47.99 -38.83 89.65
CA ILE A 915 49.16 -39.64 90.04
C ILE A 915 49.62 -40.48 88.84
N GLU A 916 50.93 -40.61 88.64
CA GLU A 916 51.55 -41.55 87.68
C GLU A 916 51.48 -43.00 88.20
N TYR A 917 50.27 -43.56 88.28
CA TYR A 917 50.02 -44.91 88.80
C TYR A 917 50.76 -46.01 88.04
N ASP A 918 51.00 -45.82 86.74
CA ASP A 918 51.72 -46.78 85.89
C ASP A 918 53.20 -46.95 86.28
N ARG A 919 53.78 -45.95 86.94
CA ARG A 919 55.20 -45.93 87.35
C ARG A 919 55.39 -46.05 88.85
N LEU A 920 54.43 -45.64 89.66
CA LEU A 920 54.58 -45.59 91.11
C LEU A 920 54.97 -46.95 91.72
N TRP A 921 54.41 -48.06 91.23
CA TRP A 921 54.73 -49.40 91.76
C TRP A 921 56.20 -49.81 91.53
N THR A 922 56.89 -49.19 90.58
CA THR A 922 58.29 -49.50 90.26
C THR A 922 59.26 -49.11 91.37
N VAL A 923 58.82 -48.36 92.39
CA VAL A 923 59.64 -48.08 93.58
C VAL A 923 59.74 -49.28 94.55
N LEU A 924 58.96 -50.35 94.33
CA LEU A 924 58.92 -51.55 95.17
C LEU A 924 59.76 -52.73 94.64
N ILE A 925 60.35 -52.59 93.44
CA ILE A 925 61.28 -53.53 92.79
C ILE A 925 62.70 -52.94 92.82
#